data_AF-A0A1V9ZHY1-F1
#
_entry.id   AF-A0A1V9ZHY1-F1
#
_cell.length_a   1.000
_cell.length_b   1.000
_cell.length_c   1.000
_cell.angle_alpha   90.00
_cell.angle_beta   90.00
_cell.angle_gamma   90.00
#
_symmetry.space_group_name_H-M   'P 1'
#
loop_
_entity.id
_entity.type
_entity.pdbx_description
1 polymer ?
#
loop_
_entity_poly.entity_id
_entity_poly.type
_entity_poly.pdbx_seq_one_letter_code
_entity_poly.pdbx_strand_id
1 'polypeptide(L)'
;MQALHGGPQDERSKRLLQRTDIFDRPLPKERDIVVPVDFRVQEDAYQEKLAAQTDELAFLKKYVERILNQLRRVLVKHNELEQLQQLCDPVALQADDEPAPSPSPPWFTSKEYMSPLFIAYESRIKDLEANCEKHKRDLEAFVGQADAMAKENERLHHELSVALDKLVLQSETTHGGLVSDFFSDKRPDTQVHEQLTDMNERIESLMAENGNLVEQLSLQETELDECRRDVHDRDAQLLVMSQNFNQATLAIQELRDTGEHLKADKQRAEAQVQQFAATIAQLETQKESILQHVQSHKDAVTKYEVQEYEHRLAQIKLANEQKQALVTKRYQGVCDRLRELTSALDTKDQQLDGLQELHRATVTELDVVKGDCEGMLKVLQSMEKQLNEYAAREEAVTELERASQERAQAAMLERDQARTKEAQSRREIARLTEQKRVATADALRAQDDALDKLRRKLDSEVTYRSEELKHAQATLVTLKMQLENAMRLHVDAEKNLRELTVQGEARIAAFQDKFEHMATRAAAAELARDEAQAKEAQIAALLAVKEADLERALGDMQDKWKLEKEQRSGLERELEVRRAELREAHEAGVAKEKAVTSLTKELQDARGEAQAKHKYQLDMYAQQVRELKSRLEQAETELMKAKHEVTKVEHMMRMDHQRMEARFKGELDVAVSRQGRLKDEKARVEAQLIEVQARYAAYASKIIALEQELADAHHQGSQLQLVADDAERKAADAAAQLALVLAAQQQHVHQDVQLKSALDRARLEKARLERELTVLRKGFDEPRTAAKENFFVETRSS
;
A
#
# COMPACT_ATOMS: atom_id res chain seq x y z
N MET A 1 5.85 -25.23 -100.16
CA MET A 1 4.97 -26.21 -100.86
C MET A 1 4.36 -27.08 -99.78
N GLN A 2 3.07 -26.91 -99.48
CA GLN A 2 1.98 -27.83 -99.86
C GLN A 2 2.16 -29.24 -99.27
N ALA A 3 1.21 -29.90 -98.61
CA ALA A 3 -0.15 -29.57 -98.20
C ALA A 3 -0.60 -30.64 -97.16
N LEU A 4 -1.51 -30.21 -96.27
CA LEU A 4 -2.64 -30.91 -95.62
C LEU A 4 -2.79 -32.43 -95.79
N HIS A 5 -3.20 -33.13 -94.72
CA HIS A 5 -4.54 -33.73 -94.52
C HIS A 5 -4.49 -34.77 -93.36
N GLY A 6 -5.04 -34.41 -92.19
CA GLY A 6 -5.41 -35.36 -91.13
C GLY A 6 -6.77 -34.91 -90.60
N GLY A 7 -7.83 -35.58 -91.04
CA GLY A 7 -9.22 -35.16 -90.81
C GLY A 7 -9.79 -35.55 -89.44
N PRO A 8 -11.06 -35.20 -89.16
CA PRO A 8 -11.73 -35.41 -87.86
C PRO A 8 -11.87 -36.87 -87.41
N GLN A 9 -11.46 -37.82 -88.25
CA GLN A 9 -11.46 -39.25 -87.99
C GLN A 9 -10.20 -39.72 -87.23
N ASP A 10 -9.06 -39.04 -87.36
CA ASP A 10 -7.83 -39.36 -86.60
C ASP A 10 -7.92 -38.94 -85.12
N GLU A 11 -8.70 -37.90 -84.82
CA GLU A 11 -8.99 -37.51 -83.42
C GLU A 11 -10.06 -38.40 -82.76
N ARG A 12 -10.94 -39.04 -83.54
CA ARG A 12 -11.89 -40.06 -83.02
C ARG A 12 -11.19 -41.39 -82.74
N SER A 13 -10.24 -41.80 -83.57
CA SER A 13 -9.44 -43.02 -83.37
C SER A 13 -8.57 -42.96 -82.11
N LYS A 14 -8.07 -41.78 -81.73
CA LYS A 14 -7.34 -41.59 -80.45
C LYS A 14 -8.23 -41.58 -79.20
N ARG A 15 -9.53 -41.27 -79.33
CA ARG A 15 -10.49 -41.26 -78.20
C ARG A 15 -11.19 -42.61 -77.97
N LEU A 16 -11.20 -43.50 -78.96
CA LEU A 16 -11.80 -44.84 -78.85
C LEU A 16 -10.82 -45.93 -78.40
N LEU A 17 -9.50 -45.71 -78.51
CA LEU A 17 -8.45 -46.64 -78.04
C LEU A 17 -8.01 -46.40 -76.58
N GLN A 18 -8.58 -45.42 -75.87
CA GLN A 18 -8.34 -45.21 -74.43
C GLN A 18 -9.54 -45.62 -73.55
N ARG A 19 -10.54 -46.29 -74.13
CA ARG A 19 -11.77 -46.68 -73.43
C ARG A 19 -12.05 -48.17 -73.56
N THR A 20 -11.02 -49.00 -73.41
CA THR A 20 -11.12 -50.45 -73.26
C THR A 20 -9.99 -50.96 -72.37
N ASP A 21 -10.03 -50.59 -71.09
CA ASP A 21 -9.36 -51.29 -69.99
C ASP A 21 -10.25 -51.12 -68.74
N ILE A 22 -11.40 -51.80 -68.75
CA ILE A 22 -12.33 -51.93 -67.61
C ILE A 22 -12.01 -53.19 -66.77
N PHE A 23 -10.97 -53.94 -67.14
CA PHE A 23 -10.46 -55.08 -66.37
C PHE A 23 -8.94 -55.00 -66.23
N ASP A 24 -8.47 -53.94 -65.57
CA ASP A 24 -7.24 -53.96 -64.78
C ASP A 24 -7.27 -52.74 -63.83
N ARG A 25 -8.22 -52.82 -62.89
CA ARG A 25 -8.21 -51.94 -61.72
C ARG A 25 -7.07 -52.45 -60.84
N PRO A 26 -6.01 -51.65 -60.57
CA PRO A 26 -5.10 -52.03 -59.52
C PRO A 26 -5.94 -52.14 -58.25
N LEU A 27 -5.85 -53.27 -57.56
CA LEU A 27 -6.30 -53.40 -56.17
C LEU A 27 -5.97 -52.08 -55.47
N PRO A 28 -6.93 -51.43 -54.79
CA PRO A 28 -6.59 -50.30 -53.96
C PRO A 28 -5.59 -50.86 -52.95
N LYS A 29 -4.31 -50.56 -53.16
CA LYS A 29 -3.44 -50.37 -52.02
C LYS A 29 -4.10 -49.22 -51.30
N GLU A 30 -4.96 -49.55 -50.36
CA GLU A 30 -5.03 -48.88 -49.08
C GLU A 30 -3.59 -48.77 -48.60
N ARG A 31 -2.86 -47.79 -49.15
CA ARG A 31 -2.06 -46.95 -48.31
C ARG A 31 -3.10 -46.18 -47.52
N ASP A 32 -3.58 -46.85 -46.47
CA ASP A 32 -3.49 -46.26 -45.16
C ASP A 32 -2.22 -45.41 -45.14
N ILE A 33 -2.38 -44.13 -45.47
CA ILE A 33 -1.58 -43.12 -44.80
C ILE A 33 -2.15 -43.10 -43.38
N VAL A 34 -1.97 -44.20 -42.66
CA VAL A 34 -1.55 -44.11 -41.28
C VAL A 34 -0.21 -43.40 -41.42
N VAL A 35 -0.26 -42.06 -41.41
CA VAL A 35 0.83 -41.32 -40.80
C VAL A 35 1.10 -42.12 -39.53
N PRO A 36 2.28 -42.72 -39.33
CA PRO A 36 2.58 -43.28 -38.03
C PRO A 36 2.36 -42.10 -37.09
N VAL A 37 1.23 -42.11 -36.39
CA VAL A 37 1.05 -41.23 -35.27
C VAL A 37 2.13 -41.74 -34.37
N ASP A 38 3.24 -41.01 -34.35
CA ASP A 38 4.41 -41.40 -33.61
C ASP A 38 3.90 -41.43 -32.18
N PHE A 39 3.57 -42.64 -31.70
CA PHE A 39 2.78 -42.79 -30.47
C PHE A 39 3.52 -42.12 -29.31
N ARG A 40 4.85 -41.98 -29.43
CA ARG A 40 5.70 -41.16 -28.57
C ARG A 40 5.41 -39.67 -28.68
N VAL A 41 5.32 -39.08 -29.86
CA VAL A 41 4.98 -37.65 -30.02
C VAL A 41 3.55 -37.36 -29.55
N GLN A 42 2.62 -38.30 -29.78
CA GLN A 42 1.25 -38.16 -29.28
C GLN A 42 1.19 -38.36 -27.77
N GLU A 43 1.91 -39.33 -27.21
CA GLU A 43 2.02 -39.58 -25.77
C GLU A 43 2.75 -38.43 -25.06
N ASP A 44 3.81 -37.87 -25.65
CA ASP A 44 4.51 -36.69 -25.16
C ASP A 44 3.59 -35.45 -25.21
N ALA A 45 2.84 -35.24 -26.30
CA ALA A 45 1.86 -34.15 -26.40
C ALA A 45 0.68 -34.34 -25.44
N TYR A 46 0.27 -35.59 -25.16
CA TYR A 46 -0.75 -35.89 -24.16
C TYR A 46 -0.20 -35.70 -22.75
N GLN A 47 1.03 -36.12 -22.46
CA GLN A 47 1.69 -35.90 -21.16
C GLN A 47 1.95 -34.42 -20.91
N GLU A 48 2.33 -33.65 -21.94
CA GLU A 48 2.48 -32.20 -21.85
C GLU A 48 1.13 -31.50 -21.63
N LYS A 49 0.06 -31.94 -22.31
CA LYS A 49 -1.30 -31.47 -22.03
C LYS A 49 -1.78 -31.85 -20.64
N LEU A 50 -1.47 -33.06 -20.17
CA LEU A 50 -1.82 -33.53 -18.83
C LEU A 50 -1.07 -32.71 -17.79
N ALA A 51 0.23 -32.50 -17.98
CA ALA A 51 1.08 -31.66 -17.13
C ALA A 51 0.54 -30.23 -17.06
N ALA A 52 0.23 -29.61 -18.21
CA ALA A 52 -0.37 -28.29 -18.29
C ALA A 52 -1.73 -28.21 -17.59
N GLN A 53 -2.58 -29.24 -17.74
CA GLN A 53 -3.86 -29.33 -17.03
C GLN A 53 -3.68 -29.54 -15.51
N THR A 54 -2.69 -30.31 -15.06
CA THR A 54 -2.37 -30.43 -13.63
C THR A 54 -1.83 -29.13 -13.05
N ASP A 55 -1.01 -28.40 -13.78
CA ASP A 55 -0.50 -27.09 -13.37
C ASP A 55 -1.62 -26.06 -13.33
N GLU A 56 -2.54 -26.09 -14.30
CA GLU A 56 -3.73 -25.26 -14.34
C GLU A 56 -4.69 -25.60 -13.20
N LEU A 57 -4.92 -26.89 -12.90
CA LEU A 57 -5.70 -27.33 -11.75
C LEU A 57 -5.04 -26.93 -10.43
N ALA A 58 -3.72 -27.00 -10.31
CA ALA A 58 -2.98 -26.57 -9.13
C ALA A 58 -3.07 -25.04 -8.95
N PHE A 59 -2.97 -24.29 -10.05
CA PHE A 59 -3.15 -22.84 -10.07
C PHE A 59 -4.58 -22.46 -9.68
N LEU A 60 -5.59 -23.07 -10.31
CA LEU A 60 -7.01 -22.85 -10.02
C LEU A 60 -7.33 -23.21 -8.57
N LYS A 61 -6.81 -24.32 -8.03
CA LYS A 61 -6.97 -24.67 -6.61
C LYS A 61 -6.38 -23.60 -5.70
N LYS A 62 -5.15 -23.13 -5.96
CA LYS A 62 -4.54 -22.04 -5.18
C LYS A 62 -5.29 -20.71 -5.34
N TYR A 63 -5.83 -20.44 -6.53
CA TYR A 63 -6.58 -19.23 -6.82
C TYR A 63 -7.94 -19.23 -6.11
N VAL A 64 -8.67 -20.35 -6.18
CA VAL A 64 -9.91 -20.59 -5.43
C VAL A 64 -9.65 -20.51 -3.93
N GLU A 65 -8.57 -21.11 -3.43
CA GLU A 65 -8.20 -21.03 -2.02
C GLU A 65 -7.86 -19.59 -1.58
N ARG A 66 -7.21 -18.80 -2.44
CA ARG A 66 -6.93 -17.38 -2.19
C ARG A 66 -8.21 -16.54 -2.15
N ILE A 67 -9.13 -16.76 -3.11
CA ILE A 67 -10.44 -16.09 -3.14
C ILE A 67 -11.28 -16.51 -1.93
N LEU A 68 -11.36 -17.80 -1.60
CA LEU A 68 -12.07 -18.29 -0.42
C LEU A 68 -11.50 -17.71 0.86
N ASN A 69 -10.17 -17.54 0.96
CA ASN A 69 -9.56 -16.89 2.12
C ASN A 69 -9.85 -15.38 2.18
N GLN A 70 -9.88 -14.68 1.05
CA GLN A 70 -10.32 -13.28 1.00
C GLN A 70 -11.79 -13.14 1.36
N LEU A 71 -12.65 -14.01 0.83
CA LEU A 71 -14.07 -14.06 1.14
C LEU A 71 -14.30 -14.36 2.62
N ARG A 72 -13.60 -15.35 3.21
CA ARG A 72 -13.63 -15.62 4.66
C ARG A 72 -13.21 -14.41 5.48
N ARG A 73 -12.15 -13.69 5.09
CA ARG A 73 -11.73 -12.47 5.80
C ARG A 73 -12.78 -11.37 5.72
N VAL A 74 -13.42 -11.20 4.56
CA VAL A 74 -14.49 -10.21 4.36
C VAL A 74 -15.73 -10.59 5.18
N LEU A 75 -16.15 -11.85 5.12
CA LEU A 75 -17.31 -12.39 5.86
C LEU A 75 -17.09 -12.36 7.38
N VAL A 76 -15.88 -12.64 7.88
CA VAL A 76 -15.54 -12.49 9.31
C VAL A 76 -15.58 -11.03 9.73
N LYS A 77 -15.05 -10.13 8.89
CA LYS A 77 -15.00 -8.69 9.18
C LYS A 77 -16.40 -8.05 9.29
N HIS A 78 -17.40 -8.60 8.60
CA HIS A 78 -18.79 -8.12 8.63
C HIS A 78 -19.70 -8.98 9.53
N ASN A 79 -19.14 -9.94 10.29
CA ASN A 79 -19.88 -10.88 11.13
C ASN A 79 -20.92 -11.75 10.37
N GLU A 80 -20.73 -11.87 9.06
CA GLU A 80 -21.60 -12.64 8.16
C GLU A 80 -21.13 -14.10 8.03
N LEU A 81 -19.87 -14.42 8.40
CA LEU A 81 -19.37 -15.80 8.40
C LEU A 81 -20.10 -16.66 9.44
N GLU A 82 -20.38 -16.13 10.64
CA GLU A 82 -21.16 -16.83 11.67
C GLU A 82 -22.63 -17.00 11.24
N GLN A 83 -23.21 -16.03 10.54
CA GLN A 83 -24.58 -16.10 10.02
C GLN A 83 -24.70 -17.12 8.88
N LEU A 84 -23.70 -17.20 7.99
CA LEU A 84 -23.64 -18.20 6.91
C LEU A 84 -23.34 -19.61 7.42
N GLN A 85 -22.52 -19.74 8.47
CA GLN A 85 -22.20 -21.04 9.07
C GLN A 85 -23.38 -21.59 9.89
N GLN A 86 -24.19 -20.72 10.52
CA GLN A 86 -25.49 -21.11 11.09
C GLN A 86 -26.53 -21.51 10.04
N LEU A 87 -26.46 -20.96 8.82
CA LEU A 87 -27.31 -21.36 7.69
C LEU A 87 -26.84 -22.65 6.98
N CYS A 88 -25.66 -23.18 7.33
CA CYS A 88 -25.02 -24.31 6.66
C CYS A 88 -24.61 -25.48 7.58
N ASP A 89 -24.94 -25.45 8.88
CA ASP A 89 -24.72 -26.61 9.77
C ASP A 89 -25.89 -27.62 9.58
N PRO A 90 -25.62 -28.91 9.23
CA PRO A 90 -26.63 -29.83 8.68
C PRO A 90 -27.76 -30.21 9.65
N VAL A 91 -27.61 -29.90 10.94
CA VAL A 91 -28.56 -30.28 11.99
C VAL A 91 -29.78 -29.35 12.04
N ALA A 92 -29.69 -28.12 11.52
CA ALA A 92 -30.88 -27.29 11.32
C ALA A 92 -31.73 -27.73 10.12
N LEU A 93 -31.22 -28.64 9.29
CA LEU A 93 -31.90 -29.20 8.11
C LEU A 93 -32.26 -30.69 8.24
N GLN A 94 -31.97 -31.34 9.38
CA GLN A 94 -32.31 -32.75 9.61
C GLN A 94 -33.00 -32.98 10.96
N ALA A 95 -34.11 -32.27 11.17
CA ALA A 95 -35.28 -32.83 11.84
C ALA A 95 -36.27 -33.25 10.74
N ASP A 96 -36.07 -34.49 10.26
CA ASP A 96 -36.99 -35.42 9.58
C ASP A 96 -36.27 -36.15 8.43
N ASP A 97 -35.49 -37.17 8.82
CA ASP A 97 -35.19 -38.33 7.96
C ASP A 97 -36.27 -39.40 8.22
N GLU A 98 -37.21 -39.50 7.29
CA GLU A 98 -37.41 -40.72 6.51
C GLU A 98 -37.66 -40.28 5.05
N PRO A 99 -37.18 -41.05 4.06
CA PRO A 99 -36.05 -40.60 3.25
C PRO A 99 -36.51 -39.96 1.94
N ALA A 100 -36.05 -38.73 1.69
CA ALA A 100 -36.16 -38.06 0.41
C ALA A 100 -34.81 -37.39 0.06
N PRO A 101 -34.42 -37.35 -1.22
CA PRO A 101 -33.18 -36.69 -1.63
C PRO A 101 -33.25 -35.21 -1.25
N SER A 102 -32.26 -34.72 -0.49
CA SER A 102 -32.21 -33.38 0.11
C SER A 102 -32.54 -32.26 -0.90
N PRO A 103 -33.41 -31.28 -0.56
CA PRO A 103 -33.61 -30.10 -1.39
C PRO A 103 -32.38 -29.20 -1.27
N SER A 104 -31.81 -28.82 -2.41
CA SER A 104 -30.66 -27.93 -2.49
C SER A 104 -30.96 -26.57 -1.85
N PRO A 105 -29.94 -25.83 -1.35
CA PRO A 105 -30.12 -24.53 -0.69
C PRO A 105 -31.00 -23.57 -1.49
N PRO A 106 -31.73 -22.62 -0.86
CA PRO A 106 -32.73 -21.79 -1.55
C PRO A 106 -32.15 -20.90 -2.67
N TRP A 107 -30.84 -20.65 -2.69
CA TRP A 107 -30.13 -19.97 -3.79
C TRP A 107 -29.69 -20.90 -4.93
N PHE A 108 -29.69 -22.21 -4.71
CA PHE A 108 -29.40 -23.25 -5.70
C PHE A 108 -30.65 -23.62 -6.51
N THR A 109 -31.86 -23.40 -5.96
CA THR A 109 -33.14 -23.69 -6.64
C THR A 109 -33.99 -22.45 -6.95
N SER A 110 -33.63 -21.26 -6.44
CA SER A 110 -34.32 -20.01 -6.78
C SER A 110 -33.87 -19.46 -8.13
N LYS A 111 -34.83 -19.28 -9.04
CA LYS A 111 -34.64 -18.64 -10.35
C LYS A 111 -34.17 -17.18 -10.27
N GLU A 112 -34.28 -16.53 -9.11
CA GLU A 112 -33.90 -15.13 -8.90
C GLU A 112 -32.42 -14.94 -8.51
N TYR A 113 -31.75 -15.99 -8.01
CA TYR A 113 -30.36 -15.93 -7.53
C TYR A 113 -29.38 -16.82 -8.31
N MET A 114 -29.88 -17.68 -9.19
CA MET A 114 -29.06 -18.43 -10.14
C MET A 114 -28.52 -17.49 -11.25
N SER A 115 -27.21 -17.45 -11.40
CA SER A 115 -26.57 -16.77 -12.55
C SER A 115 -27.17 -17.31 -13.86
N PRO A 116 -27.49 -16.45 -14.85
CA PRO A 116 -28.03 -16.87 -16.14
C PRO A 116 -27.22 -17.98 -16.83
N LEU A 117 -25.91 -18.05 -16.52
CA LEU A 117 -25.01 -19.09 -17.01
C LEU A 117 -25.31 -20.48 -16.39
N PHE A 118 -25.65 -20.56 -15.11
CA PHE A 118 -26.02 -21.82 -14.47
C PHE A 118 -27.36 -22.35 -14.96
N ILE A 119 -28.34 -21.47 -15.20
CA ILE A 119 -29.62 -21.84 -15.82
C ILE A 119 -29.37 -22.39 -17.23
N ALA A 120 -28.49 -21.77 -18.01
CA ALA A 120 -28.09 -22.27 -19.32
C ALA A 120 -27.37 -23.62 -19.25
N TYR A 121 -26.50 -23.82 -18.25
CA TYR A 121 -25.84 -25.11 -18.03
C TYR A 121 -26.81 -26.20 -17.57
N GLU A 122 -27.73 -25.91 -16.65
CA GLU A 122 -28.76 -26.88 -16.23
C GLU A 122 -29.69 -27.25 -17.38
N SER A 123 -30.10 -26.27 -18.19
CA SER A 123 -30.88 -26.53 -19.41
C SER A 123 -30.08 -27.41 -20.36
N ARG A 124 -28.79 -27.11 -20.56
CA ARG A 124 -27.92 -27.90 -21.44
C ARG A 124 -27.67 -29.31 -20.92
N ILE A 125 -27.54 -29.49 -19.60
CA ILE A 125 -27.39 -30.80 -18.96
C ILE A 125 -28.67 -31.61 -19.15
N LYS A 126 -29.84 -31.04 -18.90
CA LYS A 126 -31.13 -31.72 -19.14
C LYS A 126 -31.33 -32.10 -20.59
N ASP A 127 -30.95 -31.23 -21.53
CA ASP A 127 -31.00 -31.55 -22.96
C ASP A 127 -30.06 -32.70 -23.33
N LEU A 128 -28.86 -32.74 -22.73
CA LEU A 128 -27.89 -33.81 -22.94
C LEU A 128 -28.35 -35.13 -22.30
N GLU A 129 -28.94 -35.09 -21.11
CA GLU A 129 -29.52 -36.25 -20.43
C GLU A 129 -30.70 -36.82 -21.22
N ALA A 130 -31.60 -35.96 -21.71
CA ALA A 130 -32.71 -36.36 -22.57
C ALA A 130 -32.23 -36.97 -23.89
N ASN A 131 -31.17 -36.43 -24.49
CA ASN A 131 -30.54 -37.00 -25.68
C ASN A 131 -29.86 -38.35 -25.38
N CYS A 132 -29.20 -38.50 -24.24
CA CYS A 132 -28.62 -39.77 -23.80
C CYS A 132 -29.71 -40.83 -23.57
N GLU A 133 -30.83 -40.48 -22.93
CA GLU A 133 -31.96 -41.39 -22.77
C GLU A 133 -32.59 -41.75 -24.11
N LYS A 134 -32.76 -40.78 -25.00
CA LYS A 134 -33.27 -41.04 -26.36
C LYS A 134 -32.34 -42.00 -27.10
N HIS A 135 -31.04 -41.72 -27.14
CA HIS A 135 -30.07 -42.61 -27.77
C HIS A 135 -30.03 -43.99 -27.13
N LYS A 136 -30.22 -44.09 -25.80
CA LYS A 136 -30.32 -45.38 -25.13
C LYS A 136 -31.56 -46.15 -25.56
N ARG A 137 -32.73 -45.51 -25.66
CA ARG A 137 -33.96 -46.11 -26.18
C ARG A 137 -33.82 -46.52 -27.65
N ASP A 138 -33.18 -45.66 -28.47
CA ASP A 138 -32.89 -45.96 -29.87
C ASP A 138 -31.93 -47.16 -29.99
N LEU A 139 -30.92 -47.26 -29.10
CA LEU A 139 -30.00 -48.40 -29.05
C LEU A 139 -30.70 -49.67 -28.59
N GLU A 140 -31.57 -49.60 -27.59
CA GLU A 140 -32.37 -50.73 -27.11
C GLU A 140 -33.35 -51.21 -28.18
N ALA A 141 -33.98 -50.28 -28.92
CA ALA A 141 -34.83 -50.60 -30.07
C ALA A 141 -34.03 -51.23 -31.21
N PHE A 142 -32.84 -50.70 -31.52
CA PHE A 142 -31.95 -51.25 -32.53
C PHE A 142 -31.45 -52.64 -32.14
N VAL A 143 -31.08 -52.86 -30.87
CA VAL A 143 -30.70 -54.19 -30.35
C VAL A 143 -31.89 -55.15 -30.43
N GLY A 144 -33.10 -54.70 -30.08
CA GLY A 144 -34.32 -55.50 -30.22
C GLY A 144 -34.62 -55.88 -31.67
N GLN A 145 -34.38 -54.96 -32.61
CA GLN A 145 -34.53 -55.21 -34.05
C GLN A 145 -33.44 -56.15 -34.58
N ALA A 146 -32.20 -56.00 -34.11
CA ALA A 146 -31.09 -56.89 -34.43
C ALA A 146 -31.32 -58.31 -33.90
N ASP A 147 -31.85 -58.46 -32.68
CA ASP A 147 -32.22 -59.75 -32.10
C ASP A 147 -33.41 -60.39 -32.84
N ALA A 148 -34.40 -59.58 -33.25
CA ALA A 148 -35.50 -60.06 -34.06
C ALA A 148 -35.02 -60.54 -35.44
N MET A 149 -34.13 -59.79 -36.08
CA MET A 149 -33.48 -60.20 -37.33
C MET A 149 -32.60 -61.43 -37.13
N ALA A 150 -31.88 -61.55 -36.02
CA ALA A 150 -31.08 -62.74 -35.72
C ALA A 150 -31.97 -63.99 -35.57
N LYS A 151 -33.09 -63.88 -34.85
CA LYS A 151 -34.09 -64.96 -34.73
C LYS A 151 -34.77 -65.29 -36.06
N GLU A 152 -35.06 -64.29 -36.87
CA GLU A 152 -35.60 -64.51 -38.21
C GLU A 152 -34.57 -65.17 -39.12
N ASN A 153 -33.30 -64.79 -39.02
CA ASN A 153 -32.22 -65.42 -39.77
C ASN A 153 -31.98 -66.86 -39.29
N GLU A 154 -32.04 -67.13 -37.98
CA GLU A 154 -32.04 -68.50 -37.43
C GLU A 154 -33.25 -69.32 -37.91
N ARG A 155 -34.45 -68.72 -37.96
CA ARG A 155 -35.66 -69.35 -38.50
C ARG A 155 -35.50 -69.65 -39.99
N LEU A 156 -35.02 -68.70 -40.77
CA LEU A 156 -34.77 -68.88 -42.20
C LEU A 156 -33.68 -69.91 -42.45
N HIS A 157 -32.61 -69.95 -41.64
CA HIS A 157 -31.59 -70.99 -41.69
C HIS A 157 -32.16 -72.36 -41.32
N HIS A 158 -33.08 -72.44 -40.36
CA HIS A 158 -33.78 -73.67 -40.01
C HIS A 158 -34.72 -74.12 -41.15
N GLU A 159 -35.46 -73.20 -41.75
CA GLU A 159 -36.32 -73.46 -42.91
C GLU A 159 -35.51 -73.87 -44.14
N LEU A 160 -34.36 -73.23 -44.39
CA LEU A 160 -33.41 -73.62 -45.42
C LEU A 160 -32.81 -75.00 -45.14
N SER A 161 -32.49 -75.32 -43.89
CA SER A 161 -31.99 -76.64 -43.50
C SER A 161 -33.06 -77.71 -43.68
N VAL A 162 -34.31 -77.45 -43.28
CA VAL A 162 -35.46 -78.35 -43.49
C VAL A 162 -35.80 -78.48 -44.98
N ALA A 163 -35.67 -77.40 -45.76
CA ALA A 163 -35.85 -77.44 -47.20
C ALA A 163 -34.72 -78.22 -47.88
N LEU A 164 -33.47 -78.06 -47.43
CA LEU A 164 -32.33 -78.87 -47.88
C LEU A 164 -32.52 -80.35 -47.50
N ASP A 165 -32.96 -80.65 -46.28
CA ASP A 165 -33.27 -82.02 -45.84
C ASP A 165 -34.42 -82.61 -46.66
N LYS A 166 -35.45 -81.81 -46.99
CA LYS A 166 -36.51 -82.22 -47.92
C LYS A 166 -36.00 -82.42 -49.34
N LEU A 167 -35.06 -81.62 -49.82
CA LEU A 167 -34.47 -81.73 -51.16
C LEU A 167 -33.47 -82.90 -51.24
N VAL A 168 -32.79 -83.20 -50.14
CA VAL A 168 -31.95 -84.40 -49.96
C VAL A 168 -32.85 -85.64 -49.89
N LEU A 169 -33.94 -85.64 -49.12
CA LEU A 169 -34.94 -86.72 -49.16
C LEU A 169 -35.62 -86.88 -50.52
N GLN A 170 -35.88 -85.79 -51.25
CA GLN A 170 -36.46 -85.81 -52.60
C GLN A 170 -35.46 -86.26 -53.69
N SER A 171 -34.16 -85.97 -53.51
CA SER A 171 -33.08 -86.47 -54.38
C SER A 171 -32.66 -87.91 -54.08
N GLU A 172 -32.92 -88.40 -52.85
CA GLU A 172 -32.79 -89.81 -52.49
C GLU A 172 -34.02 -90.67 -52.85
N THR A 173 -35.15 -90.05 -53.23
CA THR A 173 -36.37 -90.75 -53.74
C THR A 173 -36.61 -90.60 -55.25
N THR A 174 -35.71 -89.98 -56.00
CA THR A 174 -35.78 -89.91 -57.48
C THR A 174 -34.73 -90.79 -58.17
N HIS A 175 -34.65 -92.06 -57.77
CA HIS A 175 -34.03 -93.14 -58.54
C HIS A 175 -35.03 -94.30 -58.64
N GLY A 176 -35.89 -94.28 -59.67
CA GLY A 176 -36.80 -95.39 -59.97
C GLY A 176 -37.94 -94.94 -60.90
N GLY A 177 -37.96 -95.48 -62.11
CA GLY A 177 -38.86 -95.05 -63.18
C GLY A 177 -40.32 -95.49 -63.05
N LEU A 178 -41.12 -94.96 -63.99
CA LEU A 178 -42.30 -95.50 -64.69
C LEU A 178 -43.01 -94.25 -65.26
N VAL A 179 -42.99 -93.89 -66.54
CA VAL A 179 -43.55 -94.58 -67.72
C VAL A 179 -44.81 -95.38 -67.40
N SER A 180 -45.92 -94.95 -68.03
CA SER A 180 -47.19 -95.66 -68.24
C SER A 180 -48.33 -95.32 -67.27
N ASP A 181 -49.12 -94.30 -67.62
CA ASP A 181 -50.54 -94.50 -67.95
C ASP A 181 -51.14 -93.21 -68.53
N PHE A 182 -51.13 -93.08 -69.87
CA PHE A 182 -51.73 -91.93 -70.58
C PHE A 182 -52.61 -92.34 -71.78
N PHE A 183 -52.96 -93.61 -71.95
CA PHE A 183 -53.81 -94.02 -73.07
C PHE A 183 -54.92 -95.01 -72.68
N SER A 184 -56.02 -94.43 -72.19
CA SER A 184 -57.41 -94.86 -72.40
C SER A 184 -58.28 -93.79 -71.72
N ASP A 185 -59.33 -93.17 -72.27
CA ASP A 185 -60.24 -93.49 -73.35
C ASP A 185 -61.01 -92.17 -73.66
N LYS A 186 -61.13 -91.80 -74.94
CA LYS A 186 -62.13 -90.89 -75.57
C LYS A 186 -62.58 -89.59 -74.85
N ARG A 187 -62.15 -88.44 -75.40
CA ARG A 187 -63.00 -87.30 -75.89
C ARG A 187 -62.11 -86.06 -76.19
N PRO A 188 -61.91 -85.67 -77.46
CA PRO A 188 -61.20 -84.43 -77.79
C PRO A 188 -62.20 -83.26 -77.82
N ASP A 189 -61.95 -82.25 -76.99
CA ASP A 189 -62.23 -80.82 -77.23
C ASP A 189 -62.30 -80.01 -75.91
N THR A 190 -62.60 -80.64 -74.77
CA THR A 190 -62.57 -79.97 -73.46
C THR A 190 -61.18 -79.92 -72.82
N GLN A 191 -60.36 -80.95 -73.02
CA GLN A 191 -59.04 -81.07 -72.36
C GLN A 191 -57.99 -80.08 -72.90
N VAL A 192 -58.05 -79.76 -74.20
CA VAL A 192 -57.19 -78.72 -74.80
C VAL A 192 -57.63 -77.32 -74.35
N HIS A 193 -58.93 -77.13 -74.11
CA HIS A 193 -59.46 -75.87 -73.59
C HIS A 193 -59.07 -75.68 -72.11
N GLU A 194 -59.17 -76.71 -71.29
CA GLU A 194 -58.67 -76.71 -69.89
C GLU A 194 -57.16 -76.48 -69.82
N GLN A 195 -56.36 -77.11 -70.69
CA GLN A 195 -54.92 -76.86 -70.74
C GLN A 195 -54.58 -75.42 -71.17
N LEU A 196 -55.36 -74.83 -72.09
CA LEU A 196 -55.19 -73.43 -72.50
C LEU A 196 -55.64 -72.45 -71.41
N THR A 197 -56.69 -72.75 -70.65
CA THR A 197 -57.09 -71.94 -69.49
C THR A 197 -56.04 -72.01 -68.40
N ASP A 198 -55.51 -73.19 -68.07
CA ASP A 198 -54.44 -73.35 -67.07
C ASP A 198 -53.15 -72.62 -67.50
N MET A 199 -52.80 -72.68 -68.79
CA MET A 199 -51.68 -71.91 -69.33
C MET A 199 -51.92 -70.40 -69.24
N ASN A 200 -53.13 -69.92 -69.51
CA ASN A 200 -53.48 -68.50 -69.38
C ASN A 200 -53.46 -68.05 -67.92
N GLU A 201 -54.00 -68.83 -66.98
CA GLU A 201 -53.93 -68.55 -65.55
C GLU A 201 -52.48 -68.51 -65.04
N ARG A 202 -51.61 -69.40 -65.58
CA ARG A 202 -50.18 -69.38 -65.29
C ARG A 202 -49.49 -68.14 -65.87
N ILE A 203 -49.85 -67.72 -67.08
CA ILE A 203 -49.34 -66.49 -67.69
C ILE A 203 -49.79 -65.27 -66.86
N GLU A 204 -51.05 -65.20 -66.43
CA GLU A 204 -51.55 -64.15 -65.56
C GLU A 204 -50.83 -64.11 -64.21
N SER A 205 -50.61 -65.28 -63.59
CA SER A 205 -49.84 -65.41 -62.35
C SER A 205 -48.39 -64.93 -62.52
N LEU A 206 -47.74 -65.30 -63.62
CA LEU A 206 -46.37 -64.84 -63.94
C LEU A 206 -46.32 -63.35 -64.28
N MET A 207 -47.36 -62.78 -64.90
CA MET A 207 -47.44 -61.34 -65.13
C MET A 207 -47.64 -60.58 -63.81
N ALA A 208 -48.46 -61.10 -62.90
CA ALA A 208 -48.63 -60.53 -61.56
C ALA A 208 -47.33 -60.63 -60.74
N GLU A 209 -46.64 -61.77 -60.80
CA GLU A 209 -45.34 -61.96 -60.17
C GLU A 209 -44.27 -61.02 -60.74
N ASN A 210 -44.20 -60.88 -62.07
CA ASN A 210 -43.32 -59.90 -62.71
C ASN A 210 -43.68 -58.45 -62.33
N GLY A 211 -44.98 -58.13 -62.20
CA GLY A 211 -45.44 -56.84 -61.71
C GLY A 211 -44.92 -56.56 -60.29
N ASN A 212 -45.09 -57.52 -59.38
CA ASN A 212 -44.60 -57.41 -58.01
C ASN A 212 -43.07 -57.28 -57.93
N LEU A 213 -42.33 -58.02 -58.78
CA LEU A 213 -40.87 -57.93 -58.83
C LEU A 213 -40.39 -56.56 -59.33
N VAL A 214 -41.08 -55.96 -60.31
CA VAL A 214 -40.78 -54.61 -60.79
C VAL A 214 -41.07 -53.57 -59.71
N GLU A 215 -42.17 -53.70 -58.98
CA GLU A 215 -42.47 -52.82 -57.84
C GLU A 215 -41.43 -52.96 -56.73
N GLN A 216 -41.02 -54.18 -56.38
CA GLN A 216 -39.96 -54.42 -55.40
C GLN A 216 -38.62 -53.82 -55.84
N LEU A 217 -38.24 -53.96 -57.11
CA LEU A 217 -37.03 -53.33 -57.66
C LEU A 217 -37.12 -51.80 -57.59
N SER A 218 -38.26 -51.22 -57.96
CA SER A 218 -38.47 -49.78 -57.87
C SER A 218 -38.37 -49.27 -56.43
N LEU A 219 -38.91 -50.01 -55.46
CA LEU A 219 -38.85 -49.66 -54.05
C LEU A 219 -37.39 -49.74 -53.52
N GLN A 220 -36.67 -50.81 -53.86
CA GLN A 220 -35.26 -50.95 -53.52
C GLN A 220 -34.38 -49.86 -54.15
N GLU A 221 -34.66 -49.45 -55.39
CA GLU A 221 -33.95 -48.32 -56.02
C GLU A 221 -34.20 -47.01 -55.26
N THR A 222 -35.44 -46.74 -54.84
CA THR A 222 -35.75 -45.55 -54.04
C THR A 222 -35.05 -45.56 -52.67
N GLU A 223 -35.05 -46.70 -51.97
CA GLU A 223 -34.38 -46.85 -50.68
C GLU A 223 -32.85 -46.70 -50.82
N LEU A 224 -32.26 -47.24 -51.89
CA LEU A 224 -30.83 -47.09 -52.18
C LEU A 224 -30.46 -45.64 -52.46
N ASP A 225 -31.31 -44.90 -53.19
CA ASP A 225 -31.08 -43.49 -53.47
C ASP A 225 -31.25 -42.61 -52.23
N GLU A 226 -32.17 -42.95 -51.32
CA GLU A 226 -32.29 -42.31 -50.00
C GLU A 226 -31.05 -42.57 -49.15
N CYS A 227 -30.61 -43.83 -49.04
CA CYS A 227 -29.39 -44.18 -48.31
C CYS A 227 -28.15 -43.45 -48.86
N ARG A 228 -28.04 -43.31 -50.19
CA ARG A 228 -26.94 -42.56 -50.82
C ARG A 228 -26.98 -41.07 -50.48
N ARG A 229 -28.17 -40.46 -50.43
CA ARG A 229 -28.32 -39.05 -50.01
C ARG A 229 -27.92 -38.89 -48.54
N ASP A 230 -28.37 -39.78 -47.66
CA ASP A 230 -28.02 -39.73 -46.24
C ASP A 230 -26.51 -39.85 -46.01
N VAL A 231 -25.83 -40.77 -46.72
CA VAL A 231 -24.37 -40.88 -46.67
C VAL A 231 -23.70 -39.59 -47.13
N HIS A 232 -24.17 -39.00 -48.24
CA HIS A 232 -23.61 -37.75 -48.75
C HIS A 232 -23.78 -36.57 -47.78
N ASP A 233 -24.96 -36.44 -47.17
CA ASP A 233 -25.24 -35.40 -46.19
C ASP A 233 -24.39 -35.57 -44.92
N ARG A 234 -24.18 -36.81 -44.48
CA ARG A 234 -23.28 -37.11 -43.35
C ARG A 234 -21.83 -36.76 -43.68
N ASP A 235 -21.34 -37.08 -44.88
CA ASP A 235 -19.99 -36.71 -45.32
C ASP A 235 -19.81 -35.19 -45.38
N ALA A 236 -20.81 -34.46 -45.90
CA ALA A 236 -20.81 -33.00 -45.91
C ALA A 236 -20.77 -32.42 -44.48
N GLN A 237 -21.55 -32.98 -43.55
CA GLN A 237 -21.53 -32.58 -42.14
C GLN A 237 -20.18 -32.86 -41.48
N LEU A 238 -19.57 -34.03 -41.73
CA LEU A 238 -18.24 -34.37 -41.21
C LEU A 238 -17.16 -33.41 -41.75
N LEU A 239 -17.24 -32.99 -43.01
CA LEU A 239 -16.32 -32.02 -43.58
C LEU A 239 -16.44 -30.66 -42.88
N VAL A 240 -17.67 -30.18 -42.64
CA VAL A 240 -17.92 -28.93 -41.92
C VAL A 240 -17.43 -29.02 -40.47
N MET A 241 -17.67 -30.14 -39.78
CA MET A 241 -17.16 -30.37 -38.43
C MET A 241 -15.63 -30.35 -38.39
N SER A 242 -14.97 -30.99 -39.35
CA SER A 242 -13.50 -30.98 -39.49
C SER A 242 -12.96 -29.56 -39.67
N GLN A 243 -13.59 -28.75 -40.53
CA GLN A 243 -13.22 -27.35 -40.71
C GLN A 243 -13.40 -26.53 -39.42
N ASN A 244 -14.51 -26.72 -38.71
CA ASN A 244 -14.76 -26.06 -37.44
C ASN A 244 -13.74 -26.46 -36.37
N PHE A 245 -13.34 -27.73 -36.32
CA PHE A 245 -12.32 -28.22 -35.40
C PHE A 245 -10.95 -27.61 -35.68
N ASN A 246 -10.58 -27.48 -36.96
CA ASN A 246 -9.36 -26.81 -37.37
C ASN A 246 -9.37 -25.32 -37.00
N GLN A 247 -10.48 -24.61 -37.22
CA GLN A 247 -10.63 -23.22 -36.82
C GLN A 247 -10.55 -23.04 -35.30
N ALA A 248 -11.21 -23.90 -34.53
CA ALA A 248 -11.11 -23.89 -33.07
C ALA A 248 -9.69 -24.15 -32.58
N THR A 249 -8.96 -25.07 -33.25
CA THR A 249 -7.56 -25.37 -32.92
C THR A 249 -6.65 -24.17 -33.17
N LEU A 250 -6.84 -23.46 -34.29
CA LEU A 250 -6.10 -22.22 -34.58
C LEU A 250 -6.41 -21.11 -33.57
N ALA A 251 -7.68 -20.91 -33.22
CA ALA A 251 -8.07 -19.92 -32.21
C ALA A 251 -7.48 -20.24 -30.82
N ILE A 252 -7.43 -21.51 -30.43
CA ILE A 252 -6.77 -21.93 -29.18
C ILE A 252 -5.27 -21.63 -29.23
N GLN A 253 -4.61 -21.84 -30.37
CA GLN A 253 -3.19 -21.52 -30.52
C GLN A 253 -2.93 -20.01 -30.41
N GLU A 254 -3.74 -19.17 -31.08
CA GLU A 254 -3.65 -17.71 -30.96
C GLU A 254 -3.88 -17.23 -29.51
N LEU A 255 -4.83 -17.83 -28.80
CA LEU A 255 -5.07 -17.52 -27.38
C LEU A 255 -3.88 -17.93 -26.48
N ARG A 256 -3.19 -19.03 -26.80
CA ARG A 256 -1.97 -19.44 -26.09
C ARG A 256 -0.84 -18.45 -26.34
N ASP A 257 -0.58 -18.11 -27.60
CA ASP A 257 0.48 -17.19 -27.99
C ASP A 257 0.26 -15.79 -27.38
N THR A 258 -0.99 -15.31 -27.37
CA THR A 258 -1.33 -14.04 -26.69
C THR A 258 -1.20 -14.13 -25.17
N GLY A 259 -1.55 -15.27 -24.56
CA GLY A 259 -1.32 -15.53 -23.13
C GLY A 259 0.16 -15.50 -22.75
N GLU A 260 1.02 -16.10 -23.57
CA GLU A 260 2.48 -16.05 -23.39
C GLU A 260 3.03 -14.62 -23.53
N HIS A 261 2.54 -13.87 -24.52
CA HIS A 261 2.93 -12.47 -24.70
C HIS A 261 2.57 -11.61 -23.49
N LEU A 262 1.33 -11.73 -22.99
CA LEU A 262 0.88 -11.02 -21.79
C LEU A 262 1.68 -11.42 -20.54
N LYS A 263 2.08 -12.68 -20.42
CA LYS A 263 2.94 -13.16 -19.33
C LYS A 263 4.34 -12.52 -19.40
N ALA A 264 4.92 -12.39 -20.60
CA ALA A 264 6.20 -11.73 -20.81
C ALA A 264 6.12 -10.21 -20.53
N ASP A 265 5.04 -9.55 -20.95
CA ASP A 265 4.79 -8.13 -20.66
C ASP A 265 4.63 -7.88 -19.16
N LYS A 266 3.88 -8.75 -18.47
CA LYS A 266 3.74 -8.72 -17.02
C LYS A 266 5.10 -8.82 -16.33
N GLN A 267 5.94 -9.77 -16.73
CA GLN A 267 7.29 -9.92 -16.16
C GLN A 267 8.16 -8.67 -16.41
N ARG A 268 8.06 -8.05 -17.59
CA ARG A 268 8.76 -6.78 -17.87
C ARG A 268 8.26 -5.63 -16.99
N ALA A 269 6.95 -5.51 -16.79
CA ALA A 269 6.38 -4.50 -15.91
C ALA A 269 6.78 -4.73 -14.44
N GLU A 270 6.75 -5.97 -13.96
CA GLU A 270 7.22 -6.33 -12.61
C GLU A 270 8.71 -5.99 -12.42
N ALA A 271 9.55 -6.25 -13.42
CA ALA A 271 10.96 -5.88 -13.39
C ALA A 271 11.16 -4.35 -13.34
N GLN A 272 10.38 -3.58 -14.10
CA GLN A 272 10.42 -2.12 -14.05
C GLN A 272 9.99 -1.57 -12.68
N VAL A 273 8.93 -2.13 -12.08
CA VAL A 273 8.49 -1.75 -10.73
C VAL A 273 9.57 -2.04 -9.69
N GLN A 274 10.26 -3.18 -9.78
CA GLN A 274 11.40 -3.49 -8.91
C GLN A 274 12.57 -2.50 -9.10
N GLN A 275 12.86 -2.10 -10.33
CA GLN A 275 13.89 -1.08 -10.62
C GLN A 275 13.51 0.31 -10.06
N PHE A 276 12.24 0.71 -10.17
CA PHE A 276 11.77 1.95 -9.57
C PHE A 276 11.81 1.90 -8.04
N ALA A 277 11.42 0.79 -7.43
CA ALA A 277 11.52 0.60 -5.98
C ALA A 277 12.98 0.69 -5.50
N ALA A 278 13.92 0.09 -6.22
CA ALA A 278 15.36 0.20 -5.91
C ALA A 278 15.87 1.64 -6.06
N THR A 279 15.48 2.35 -7.12
CA THR A 279 15.84 3.76 -7.34
C THR A 279 15.26 4.66 -6.24
N ILE A 280 14.00 4.44 -5.82
CA ILE A 280 13.37 5.20 -4.73
C ILE A 280 14.14 4.96 -3.43
N ALA A 281 14.47 3.71 -3.10
CA ALA A 281 15.27 3.40 -1.90
C ALA A 281 16.64 4.09 -1.94
N GLN A 282 17.32 4.12 -3.10
CA GLN A 282 18.58 4.86 -3.26
C GLN A 282 18.39 6.37 -3.05
N LEU A 283 17.35 6.98 -3.65
CA LEU A 283 17.05 8.39 -3.47
C LEU A 283 16.70 8.74 -2.02
N GLU A 284 15.98 7.86 -1.31
CA GLU A 284 15.67 8.01 0.11
C GLU A 284 16.96 7.97 0.96
N THR A 285 17.87 7.04 0.69
CA THR A 285 19.17 7.01 1.40
C THR A 285 20.03 8.25 1.11
N GLN A 286 20.03 8.75 -0.13
CA GLN A 286 20.72 9.99 -0.49
C GLN A 286 20.10 11.20 0.19
N LYS A 287 18.77 11.28 0.24
CA LYS A 287 18.04 12.33 0.96
C LYS A 287 18.39 12.34 2.44
N GLU A 288 18.43 11.17 3.09
CA GLU A 288 18.80 11.05 4.51
C GLU A 288 20.24 11.51 4.75
N SER A 289 21.17 11.12 3.87
CA SER A 289 22.57 11.59 3.91
C SER A 289 22.68 13.10 3.75
N ILE A 290 21.95 13.69 2.79
CA ILE A 290 21.93 15.15 2.59
C ILE A 290 21.33 15.86 3.81
N LEU A 291 20.24 15.34 4.39
CA LEU A 291 19.66 15.90 5.61
C LEU A 291 20.64 15.87 6.77
N GLN A 292 21.37 14.75 6.94
CA GLN A 292 22.42 14.63 7.95
C GLN A 292 23.55 15.64 7.70
N HIS A 293 23.98 15.84 6.45
CA HIS A 293 24.98 16.85 6.10
C HIS A 293 24.48 18.27 6.39
N VAL A 294 23.26 18.61 5.99
CA VAL A 294 22.65 19.92 6.25
C VAL A 294 22.56 20.18 7.76
N GLN A 295 22.13 19.18 8.54
CA GLN A 295 22.08 19.31 9.99
C GLN A 295 23.48 19.51 10.58
N SER A 296 24.48 18.75 10.13
CA SER A 296 25.87 18.92 10.59
C SER A 296 26.45 20.30 10.26
N HIS A 297 26.14 20.85 9.08
CA HIS A 297 26.55 22.20 8.70
C HIS A 297 25.82 23.27 9.51
N LYS A 298 24.52 23.07 9.79
CA LYS A 298 23.74 23.97 10.64
C LYS A 298 24.30 24.01 12.07
N ASP A 299 24.65 22.84 12.62
CA ASP A 299 25.27 22.73 13.93
C ASP A 299 26.68 23.37 13.95
N ALA A 300 27.45 23.23 12.86
CA ALA A 300 28.75 23.87 12.72
C ALA A 300 28.66 25.40 12.61
N VAL A 301 27.71 25.92 11.82
CA VAL A 301 27.47 27.37 11.67
C VAL A 301 27.00 27.98 12.98
N THR A 302 26.01 27.38 13.64
CA THR A 302 25.54 27.86 14.95
C THR A 302 26.66 27.85 15.99
N LYS A 303 27.50 26.81 16.02
CA LYS A 303 28.66 26.76 16.90
C LYS A 303 29.68 27.85 16.58
N TYR A 304 29.96 28.10 15.30
CA TYR A 304 30.89 29.15 14.88
C TYR A 304 30.37 30.55 15.22
N GLU A 305 29.09 30.83 14.95
CA GLU A 305 28.44 32.10 15.30
C GLU A 305 28.45 32.34 16.81
N VAL A 306 28.11 31.33 17.62
CA VAL A 306 28.19 31.43 19.09
C VAL A 306 29.62 31.74 19.55
N GLN A 307 30.63 31.04 19.01
CA GLN A 307 32.03 31.32 19.33
C GLN A 307 32.47 32.72 18.90
N GLU A 308 32.01 33.21 17.76
CA GLU A 308 32.32 34.56 17.28
C GLU A 308 31.65 35.64 18.15
N TYR A 309 30.39 35.43 18.56
CA TYR A 309 29.69 36.31 19.50
C TYR A 309 30.33 36.31 20.88
N GLU A 310 30.73 35.15 21.40
CA GLU A 310 31.49 35.03 22.65
C GLU A 310 32.82 35.78 22.58
N HIS A 311 33.56 35.64 21.47
CA HIS A 311 34.81 36.35 21.27
C HIS A 311 34.62 37.87 21.18
N ARG A 312 33.61 38.34 20.43
CA ARG A 312 33.26 39.77 20.35
C ARG A 312 32.81 40.31 21.71
N LEU A 313 32.03 39.56 22.48
CA LEU A 313 31.63 39.92 23.85
C LEU A 313 32.85 40.04 24.77
N ALA A 314 33.79 39.11 24.70
CA ALA A 314 35.03 39.17 25.47
C ALA A 314 35.88 40.40 25.09
N GLN A 315 36.00 40.72 23.80
CA GLN A 315 36.70 41.93 23.33
C GLN A 315 36.01 43.22 23.80
N ILE A 316 34.68 43.28 23.75
CA ILE A 316 33.91 44.45 24.23
C ILE A 316 34.09 44.61 25.75
N LYS A 317 34.03 43.52 26.52
CA LYS A 317 34.30 43.54 27.96
C LYS A 317 35.69 44.08 28.27
N LEU A 318 36.72 43.54 27.61
CA LEU A 318 38.10 44.01 27.79
C LEU A 318 38.26 45.49 27.41
N ALA A 319 37.65 45.93 26.30
CA ALA A 319 37.69 47.32 25.88
C ALA A 319 36.95 48.24 26.87
N ASN A 320 35.85 47.78 27.47
CA ASN A 320 35.13 48.52 28.50
C ASN A 320 35.92 48.59 29.81
N GLU A 321 36.55 47.50 30.24
CA GLU A 321 37.45 47.48 31.39
C GLU A 321 38.62 48.45 31.21
N GLN A 322 39.22 48.49 30.02
CA GLN A 322 40.28 49.45 29.69
C GLN A 322 39.78 50.90 29.70
N LYS A 323 38.59 51.17 29.15
CA LYS A 323 37.96 52.52 29.21
C LYS A 323 37.66 52.92 30.65
N GLN A 324 37.11 52.00 31.45
CA GLN A 324 36.81 52.23 32.85
C GLN A 324 38.09 52.51 33.64
N ALA A 325 39.15 51.72 33.45
CA ALA A 325 40.46 51.99 34.05
C ALA A 325 41.01 53.37 33.67
N LEU A 326 40.82 53.80 32.42
CA LEU A 326 41.27 55.11 31.95
C LEU A 326 40.44 56.26 32.55
N VAL A 327 39.13 56.07 32.72
CA VAL A 327 38.25 57.02 33.42
C VAL A 327 38.61 57.10 34.90
N THR A 328 38.82 55.96 35.56
CA THR A 328 39.27 55.90 36.95
C THR A 328 40.61 56.61 37.12
N LYS A 329 41.58 56.37 36.22
CA LYS A 329 42.88 57.07 36.26
C LYS A 329 42.74 58.58 36.07
N ARG A 330 41.86 59.03 35.18
CA ARG A 330 41.57 60.46 35.00
C ARG A 330 40.89 61.07 36.23
N TYR A 331 39.92 60.36 36.81
CA TYR A 331 39.23 60.77 38.03
C TYR A 331 40.22 60.89 39.20
N GLN A 332 41.10 59.90 39.37
CA GLN A 332 42.19 59.92 40.36
C GLN A 332 43.06 61.17 40.18
N GLY A 333 43.49 61.47 38.94
CA GLY A 333 44.29 62.66 38.66
C GLY A 333 43.55 63.99 38.94
N VAL A 334 42.24 64.04 38.74
CA VAL A 334 41.41 65.20 39.12
C VAL A 334 41.30 65.32 40.64
N CYS A 335 41.14 64.22 41.35
CA CYS A 335 41.15 64.20 42.82
C CYS A 335 42.49 64.64 43.40
N ASP A 336 43.60 64.17 42.82
CA ASP A 336 44.95 64.58 43.22
C ASP A 336 45.15 66.08 42.98
N ARG A 337 44.69 66.60 41.84
CA ARG A 337 44.74 68.03 41.53
C ARG A 337 43.85 68.87 42.45
N LEU A 338 42.67 68.36 42.83
CA LEU A 338 41.80 68.98 43.82
C LEU A 338 42.49 69.07 45.18
N ARG A 339 43.14 67.99 45.65
CA ARG A 339 43.93 68.00 46.89
C ARG A 339 45.09 68.99 46.83
N GLU A 340 45.81 69.05 45.72
CA GLU A 340 46.88 70.06 45.52
C GLU A 340 46.34 71.49 45.62
N LEU A 341 45.19 71.77 44.98
CA LEU A 341 44.56 73.09 45.02
C LEU A 341 44.01 73.43 46.40
N THR A 342 43.42 72.47 47.12
CA THR A 342 42.98 72.66 48.51
C THR A 342 44.18 72.92 49.42
N SER A 343 45.26 72.16 49.30
CA SER A 343 46.50 72.40 50.06
C SER A 343 47.11 73.77 49.75
N ALA A 344 47.12 74.18 48.48
CA ALA A 344 47.57 75.51 48.10
C ALA A 344 46.68 76.62 48.67
N LEU A 345 45.36 76.41 48.72
CA LEU A 345 44.41 77.34 49.36
C LEU A 345 44.69 77.45 50.86
N ASP A 346 44.85 76.33 51.56
CA ASP A 346 45.15 76.31 52.99
C ASP A 346 46.49 77.01 53.31
N THR A 347 47.52 76.81 52.47
CA THR A 347 48.79 77.56 52.64
C THR A 347 48.63 79.06 52.41
N LYS A 348 47.69 79.48 51.56
CA LYS A 348 47.41 80.90 51.32
C LYS A 348 46.61 81.53 52.46
N ASP A 349 45.67 80.78 53.04
CA ASP A 349 44.93 81.20 54.22
C ASP A 349 45.87 81.35 55.43
N GLN A 350 46.79 80.41 55.64
CA GLN A 350 47.82 80.51 56.68
C GLN A 350 48.79 81.69 56.46
N GLN A 351 49.13 82.00 55.20
CA GLN A 351 49.93 83.19 54.87
C GLN A 351 49.18 84.49 55.16
N LEU A 352 47.86 84.51 54.93
CA LEU A 352 46.99 85.65 55.23
C LEU A 352 46.90 85.88 56.74
N ASP A 353 46.74 84.82 57.52
CA ASP A 353 46.71 84.90 58.99
C ASP A 353 48.06 85.38 59.55
N GLY A 354 49.17 84.87 59.03
CA GLY A 354 50.52 85.33 59.41
C GLY A 354 50.79 86.81 59.08
N LEU A 355 50.24 87.31 57.97
CA LEU A 355 50.34 88.74 57.62
C LEU A 355 49.46 89.62 58.54
N GLN A 356 48.31 89.10 58.99
CA GLN A 356 47.45 89.80 59.95
C GLN A 356 48.08 89.89 61.35
N GLU A 357 48.81 88.86 61.78
CA GLU A 357 49.55 88.87 63.06
C GLU A 357 50.78 89.79 63.02
N LEU A 358 51.54 89.78 61.92
CA LEU A 358 52.65 90.72 61.71
C LEU A 358 52.18 92.18 61.72
N HIS A 359 51.02 92.46 61.13
CA HIS A 359 50.43 93.80 61.17
C HIS A 359 50.11 94.24 62.61
N ARG A 360 49.57 93.36 63.45
CA ARG A 360 49.32 93.64 64.88
C ARG A 360 50.61 93.88 65.67
N ALA A 361 51.67 93.12 65.39
CA ALA A 361 52.97 93.26 66.07
C ALA A 361 53.70 94.57 65.71
N THR A 362 53.67 94.99 64.43
CA THR A 362 54.28 96.26 64.00
C THR A 362 53.63 97.51 64.61
N VAL A 363 52.33 97.44 64.94
CA VAL A 363 51.62 98.52 65.62
C VAL A 363 52.09 98.67 67.08
N THR A 364 52.41 97.57 67.76
CA THR A 364 52.89 97.60 69.15
C THR A 364 54.35 98.04 69.29
N GLU A 365 55.20 97.77 68.29
CA GLU A 365 56.62 98.17 68.30
C GLU A 365 56.83 99.67 68.03
N LEU A 366 55.91 100.31 67.28
CA LEU A 366 55.95 101.74 66.95
C LEU A 366 55.81 102.65 68.20
N ASP A 367 55.10 102.20 69.23
CA ASP A 367 54.85 102.98 70.44
C ASP A 367 56.01 102.93 71.45
N VAL A 368 56.87 101.92 71.37
CA VAL A 368 58.05 101.76 72.25
C VAL A 368 59.24 102.59 71.75
N VAL A 369 59.44 102.68 70.42
CA VAL A 369 60.60 103.35 69.79
C VAL A 369 60.60 104.88 69.94
N LYS A 370 59.45 105.50 70.26
CA LYS A 370 59.37 106.94 70.55
C LYS A 370 60.03 107.35 71.87
N GLY A 371 60.18 106.44 72.84
CA GLY A 371 60.77 106.73 74.15
C GLY A 371 62.30 106.71 74.17
N ASP A 372 62.94 105.87 73.36
CA ASP A 372 64.38 105.60 73.47
C ASP A 372 65.26 106.52 72.59
N CYS A 373 64.66 107.29 71.67
CA CYS A 373 65.37 108.24 70.81
C CYS A 373 65.85 109.51 71.53
N GLU A 374 65.44 109.74 72.79
CA GLU A 374 65.97 110.83 73.62
C GLU A 374 67.35 110.48 74.24
N GLY A 375 67.77 109.21 74.21
CA GLY A 375 69.06 108.71 74.70
C GLY A 375 70.24 108.91 73.74
N MET A 376 70.23 110.02 73.02
CA MET A 376 71.30 110.58 72.19
C MET A 376 72.61 110.75 73.00
N LEU A 377 73.34 109.68 73.29
CA LEU A 377 74.63 109.80 73.99
C LEU A 377 75.64 108.68 73.70
N LYS A 378 75.35 107.78 72.76
CA LYS A 378 76.33 106.77 72.30
C LYS A 378 76.63 106.84 70.80
N VAL A 379 76.30 107.97 70.21
CA VAL A 379 76.67 108.44 68.87
C VAL A 379 78.19 108.62 68.70
N LEU A 380 78.98 108.69 69.78
CA LEU A 380 80.40 109.07 69.69
C LEU A 380 81.41 107.92 69.49
N GLN A 381 80.98 106.65 69.49
CA GLN A 381 81.87 105.49 69.23
C GLN A 381 81.67 104.80 67.86
N SER A 382 80.66 105.20 67.07
CA SER A 382 80.35 104.52 65.79
C SER A 382 81.04 105.12 64.56
N MET A 383 81.53 106.36 64.64
CA MET A 383 82.17 107.06 63.51
C MET A 383 83.51 106.44 63.09
N GLU A 384 84.22 105.75 63.99
CA GLU A 384 85.55 105.17 63.73
C GLU A 384 85.49 103.88 62.87
N LYS A 385 84.33 103.22 62.83
CA LYS A 385 84.12 101.99 62.03
C LYS A 385 83.60 102.25 60.61
N GLN A 386 83.06 103.44 60.35
CA GLN A 386 82.48 103.84 59.06
C GLN A 386 83.52 104.00 57.93
N LEU A 387 84.80 104.21 58.27
CA LEU A 387 85.87 104.35 57.27
C LEU A 387 86.28 103.01 56.62
N ASN A 388 86.09 101.86 57.27
CA ASN A 388 86.40 100.54 56.71
C ASN A 388 85.26 99.95 55.85
N GLU A 389 84.04 100.48 55.96
CA GLU A 389 82.86 100.02 55.19
C GLU A 389 82.77 100.62 53.77
N TYR A 390 83.48 101.71 53.47
CA TYR A 390 83.49 102.28 52.12
C TYR A 390 84.40 101.50 51.15
N ALA A 391 85.46 100.86 51.65
CA ALA A 391 86.36 100.03 50.85
C ALA A 391 85.70 98.71 50.40
N ALA A 392 84.88 98.07 51.24
CA ALA A 392 84.19 96.82 50.90
C ALA A 392 82.97 97.02 49.96
N ARG A 393 82.45 98.25 49.85
CA ARG A 393 81.33 98.57 48.95
C ARG A 393 81.75 98.69 47.48
N GLU A 394 83.01 98.99 47.20
CA GLU A 394 83.56 99.01 45.84
C GLU A 394 83.76 97.59 45.30
N GLU A 395 84.27 96.65 46.11
CA GLU A 395 84.40 95.23 45.76
C GLU A 395 83.04 94.57 45.47
N ALA A 396 82.00 94.86 46.27
CA ALA A 396 80.67 94.28 46.09
C ALA A 396 79.97 94.72 44.78
N VAL A 397 80.29 95.90 44.23
CA VAL A 397 79.74 96.37 42.94
C VAL A 397 80.38 95.60 41.78
N THR A 398 81.67 95.27 41.88
CA THR A 398 82.37 94.46 40.86
C THR A 398 81.92 93.00 40.85
N GLU A 399 81.59 92.42 42.01
CA GLU A 399 81.03 91.07 42.10
C GLU A 399 79.58 90.98 41.56
N LEU A 400 78.78 92.03 41.77
CA LEU A 400 77.41 92.12 41.21
C LEU A 400 77.40 92.22 39.68
N GLU A 401 78.33 92.97 39.10
CA GLU A 401 78.47 93.08 37.64
C GLU A 401 78.86 91.72 37.02
N ARG A 402 79.81 91.02 37.65
CA ARG A 402 80.23 89.66 37.26
C ARG A 402 79.09 88.64 37.40
N ALA A 403 78.36 88.64 38.52
CA ALA A 403 77.22 87.75 38.74
C ALA A 403 76.05 88.03 37.77
N SER A 404 75.88 89.28 37.33
CA SER A 404 74.87 89.64 36.32
C SER A 404 75.23 89.14 34.92
N GLN A 405 76.51 89.18 34.54
CA GLN A 405 77.02 88.60 33.29
C GLN A 405 76.94 87.06 33.29
N GLU A 406 77.29 86.41 34.40
CA GLU A 406 77.18 84.95 34.54
C GLU A 406 75.72 84.49 34.46
N ARG A 407 74.76 85.21 35.07
CA ARG A 407 73.32 84.93 34.93
C ARG A 407 72.80 85.16 33.51
N ALA A 408 73.29 86.18 32.81
CA ALA A 408 72.90 86.44 31.42
C ALA A 408 73.43 85.35 30.47
N GLN A 409 74.66 84.87 30.68
CA GLN A 409 75.23 83.77 29.91
C GLN A 409 74.55 82.43 30.22
N ALA A 410 74.20 82.17 31.48
CA ALA A 410 73.41 81.00 31.87
C ALA A 410 72.01 81.00 31.23
N ALA A 411 71.32 82.14 31.21
CA ALA A 411 70.03 82.29 30.55
C ALA A 411 70.11 82.11 29.01
N MET A 412 71.22 82.55 28.38
CA MET A 412 71.46 82.28 26.96
C MET A 412 71.68 80.79 26.68
N LEU A 413 72.47 80.09 27.51
CA LEU A 413 72.66 78.64 27.40
C LEU A 413 71.37 77.87 27.61
N GLU A 414 70.53 78.28 28.56
CA GLU A 414 69.23 77.66 28.83
C GLU A 414 68.26 77.85 27.66
N ARG A 415 68.26 79.04 27.03
CA ARG A 415 67.49 79.31 25.81
C ARG A 415 67.93 78.42 24.64
N ASP A 416 69.22 78.22 24.47
CA ASP A 416 69.76 77.42 23.37
C ASP A 416 69.56 75.90 23.62
N GLN A 417 69.58 75.46 24.88
CA GLN A 417 69.16 74.10 25.28
C GLN A 417 67.65 73.87 25.08
N ALA A 418 66.82 74.87 25.35
CA ALA A 418 65.38 74.79 25.08
C ALA A 418 65.09 74.71 23.58
N ARG A 419 65.79 75.49 22.75
CA ARG A 419 65.65 75.44 21.28
C ARG A 419 66.10 74.12 20.67
N THR A 420 67.17 73.52 21.19
CA THR A 420 67.63 72.20 20.72
C THR A 420 66.67 71.08 21.10
N LYS A 421 66.11 71.11 22.32
CA LYS A 421 65.03 70.20 22.75
C LYS A 421 63.75 70.38 21.93
N GLU A 422 63.37 71.62 21.64
CA GLU A 422 62.22 71.91 20.77
C GLU A 422 62.43 71.35 19.35
N ALA A 423 63.62 71.56 18.76
CA ALA A 423 63.95 71.03 17.45
C ALA A 423 63.95 69.48 17.43
N GLN A 424 64.40 68.84 18.51
CA GLN A 424 64.35 67.38 18.66
C GLN A 424 62.91 66.87 18.78
N SER A 425 62.07 67.53 19.59
CA SER A 425 60.65 67.20 19.72
C SER A 425 59.89 67.37 18.39
N ARG A 426 60.18 68.43 17.61
CA ARG A 426 59.60 68.62 16.28
C ARG A 426 59.97 67.50 15.31
N ARG A 427 61.23 67.01 15.36
CA ARG A 427 61.67 65.87 14.53
C ARG A 427 60.99 64.56 14.94
N GLU A 428 60.84 64.32 16.24
CA GLU A 428 60.16 63.10 16.73
C GLU A 428 58.67 63.13 16.38
N ILE A 429 58.01 64.29 16.52
CA ILE A 429 56.62 64.48 16.06
C ILE A 429 56.51 64.19 14.57
N ALA A 430 57.40 64.74 13.73
CA ALA A 430 57.42 64.49 12.29
C ALA A 430 57.59 62.99 11.96
N ARG A 431 58.49 62.30 12.68
CA ARG A 431 58.72 60.86 12.54
C ARG A 431 57.48 60.04 12.88
N LEU A 432 56.83 60.36 14.01
CA LEU A 432 55.62 59.67 14.46
C LEU A 432 54.43 59.94 13.54
N THR A 433 54.32 61.15 12.98
CA THR A 433 53.28 61.44 11.98
C THR A 433 53.50 60.68 10.68
N GLU A 434 54.75 60.55 10.20
CA GLU A 434 55.05 59.77 9.00
C GLU A 434 54.83 58.27 9.25
N GLN A 435 55.22 57.75 10.42
CA GLN A 435 54.96 56.37 10.80
C GLN A 435 53.46 56.07 10.84
N LYS A 436 52.64 56.99 11.38
CA LYS A 436 51.18 56.86 11.34
C LYS A 436 50.64 56.88 9.91
N ARG A 437 51.20 57.72 9.03
CA ARG A 437 50.80 57.85 7.62
C ARG A 437 51.09 56.56 6.84
N VAL A 438 52.25 55.95 7.07
CA VAL A 438 52.62 54.66 6.49
C VAL A 438 51.72 53.55 7.03
N ALA A 439 51.47 53.51 8.34
CA ALA A 439 50.58 52.51 8.94
C ALA A 439 49.14 52.60 8.43
N THR A 440 48.60 53.82 8.22
CA THR A 440 47.27 53.98 7.59
C THR A 440 47.28 53.60 6.12
N ALA A 441 48.35 53.90 5.38
CA ALA A 441 48.48 53.48 3.98
C ALA A 441 48.56 51.94 3.83
N ASP A 442 49.28 51.27 4.72
CA ASP A 442 49.37 49.81 4.72
C ASP A 442 48.07 49.14 5.18
N ALA A 443 47.36 49.72 6.16
CA ALA A 443 46.03 49.26 6.55
C ALA A 443 45.01 49.40 5.42
N LEU A 444 45.04 50.51 4.68
CA LEU A 444 44.21 50.72 3.50
C LEU A 444 44.52 49.70 2.40
N ARG A 445 45.81 49.46 2.09
CA ARG A 445 46.22 48.42 1.13
C ARG A 445 45.78 47.03 1.54
N ALA A 446 45.94 46.67 2.82
CA ALA A 446 45.49 45.37 3.32
C ALA A 446 43.96 45.22 3.22
N GLN A 447 43.22 46.31 3.42
CA GLN A 447 41.77 46.34 3.27
C GLN A 447 41.36 46.21 1.79
N ASP A 448 42.04 46.90 0.88
CA ASP A 448 41.84 46.80 -0.57
C ASP A 448 42.14 45.38 -1.07
N ASP A 449 43.25 44.77 -0.64
CA ASP A 449 43.59 43.37 -0.98
C ASP A 449 42.56 42.38 -0.44
N ALA A 450 41.99 42.62 0.75
CA ALA A 450 40.93 41.81 1.32
C ALA A 450 39.62 41.95 0.52
N LEU A 451 39.27 43.18 0.13
CA LEU A 451 38.11 43.46 -0.72
C LEU A 451 38.26 42.84 -2.10
N ASP A 452 39.44 42.88 -2.72
CA ASP A 452 39.70 42.26 -4.02
C ASP A 452 39.65 40.73 -3.95
N LYS A 453 40.15 40.13 -2.86
CA LYS A 453 39.96 38.68 -2.61
C LYS A 453 38.49 38.33 -2.46
N LEU A 454 37.71 39.15 -1.76
CA LEU A 454 36.27 38.94 -1.59
C LEU A 454 35.53 39.08 -2.94
N ARG A 455 35.88 40.09 -3.74
CA ARG A 455 35.34 40.30 -5.09
C ARG A 455 35.60 39.11 -6.00
N ARG A 456 36.84 38.61 -6.05
CA ARG A 456 37.19 37.43 -6.86
C ARG A 456 36.42 36.18 -6.42
N LYS A 457 36.23 35.98 -5.11
CA LYS A 457 35.41 34.88 -4.59
C LYS A 457 33.95 35.01 -5.03
N LEU A 458 33.36 36.20 -4.86
CA LEU A 458 31.99 36.46 -5.30
C LEU A 458 31.82 36.29 -6.82
N ASP A 459 32.77 36.76 -7.63
CA ASP A 459 32.75 36.54 -9.08
C ASP A 459 32.86 35.05 -9.44
N SER A 460 33.68 34.29 -8.72
CA SER A 460 33.77 32.83 -8.91
C SER A 460 32.47 32.11 -8.52
N GLU A 461 31.76 32.57 -7.48
CA GLU A 461 30.45 32.04 -7.11
C GLU A 461 29.38 32.42 -8.14
N VAL A 462 29.37 33.66 -8.62
CA VAL A 462 28.43 34.12 -9.65
C VAL A 462 28.62 33.33 -10.94
N THR A 463 29.85 33.09 -11.37
CA THR A 463 30.15 32.28 -12.56
C THR A 463 29.72 30.82 -12.36
N TYR A 464 30.03 30.21 -11.21
CA TYR A 464 29.57 28.87 -10.87
C TYR A 464 28.04 28.75 -10.88
N ARG A 465 27.32 29.68 -10.24
CA ARG A 465 25.85 29.71 -10.25
C ARG A 465 25.27 29.94 -11.65
N SER A 466 25.95 30.71 -12.49
CA SER A 466 25.57 30.90 -13.89
C SER A 466 25.70 29.61 -14.70
N GLU A 467 26.75 28.81 -14.45
CA GLU A 467 26.95 27.50 -15.08
C GLU A 467 25.92 26.47 -14.60
N GLU A 468 25.61 26.43 -13.30
CA GLU A 468 24.53 25.61 -12.76
C GLU A 468 23.18 25.97 -13.39
N LEU A 469 22.88 27.27 -13.53
CA LEU A 469 21.66 27.74 -14.20
C LEU A 469 21.62 27.31 -15.67
N LYS A 470 22.74 27.41 -16.40
CA LYS A 470 22.82 26.92 -17.78
C LYS A 470 22.59 25.41 -17.87
N HIS A 471 23.17 24.64 -16.95
CA HIS A 471 22.98 23.20 -16.89
C HIS A 471 21.52 22.83 -16.58
N ALA A 472 20.93 23.47 -15.56
CA ALA A 472 19.52 23.32 -15.23
C ALA A 472 18.58 23.73 -16.37
N GLN A 473 18.94 24.77 -17.12
CA GLN A 473 18.17 25.21 -18.28
C GLN A 473 18.27 24.22 -19.45
N ALA A 474 19.44 23.61 -19.66
CA ALA A 474 19.63 22.55 -20.65
C ALA A 474 18.80 21.29 -20.31
N THR A 475 18.82 20.84 -19.04
CA THR A 475 18.01 19.69 -18.61
C THR A 475 16.51 19.97 -18.73
N LEU A 476 16.07 21.19 -18.44
CA LEU A 476 14.67 21.61 -18.61
C LEU A 476 14.24 21.56 -20.09
N VAL A 477 15.12 21.95 -21.02
CA VAL A 477 14.86 21.83 -22.47
C VAL A 477 14.76 20.35 -22.89
N THR A 478 15.67 19.49 -22.40
CA THR A 478 15.62 18.05 -22.70
C THR A 478 14.35 17.41 -22.16
N LEU A 479 13.95 17.73 -20.93
CA LEU A 479 12.71 17.24 -20.32
C LEU A 479 11.46 17.73 -21.06
N LYS A 480 11.43 18.99 -21.52
CA LYS A 480 10.34 19.51 -22.36
C LYS A 480 10.22 18.75 -23.68
N MET A 481 11.34 18.45 -24.33
CA MET A 481 11.35 17.67 -25.57
C MET A 481 10.88 16.23 -25.35
N GLN A 482 11.28 15.60 -24.23
CA GLN A 482 10.79 14.28 -23.84
C GLN A 482 9.29 14.29 -23.54
N LEU A 483 8.79 15.32 -22.87
CA LEU A 483 7.37 15.50 -22.59
C LEU A 483 6.56 15.68 -23.88
N GLU A 484 7.01 16.51 -24.82
CA GLU A 484 6.35 16.66 -26.12
C GLU A 484 6.32 15.36 -26.92
N ASN A 485 7.41 14.58 -26.91
CA ASN A 485 7.45 13.26 -27.56
C ASN A 485 6.48 12.27 -26.90
N ALA A 486 6.42 12.24 -25.57
CA ALA A 486 5.47 11.41 -24.85
C ALA A 486 4.02 11.82 -25.13
N MET A 487 3.74 13.13 -25.23
CA MET A 487 2.41 13.63 -25.61
C MET A 487 2.02 13.23 -27.03
N ARG A 488 2.94 13.26 -27.99
CA ARG A 488 2.66 12.78 -29.36
C ARG A 488 2.35 11.29 -29.37
N LEU A 489 3.16 10.47 -28.70
CA LEU A 489 2.92 9.03 -28.58
C LEU A 489 1.59 8.73 -27.89
N HIS A 490 1.20 9.52 -26.88
CA HIS A 490 -0.09 9.40 -26.22
C HIS A 490 -1.25 9.71 -27.17
N VAL A 491 -1.16 10.79 -27.95
CA VAL A 491 -2.19 11.14 -28.94
C VAL A 491 -2.33 10.06 -30.02
N ASP A 492 -1.20 9.50 -30.49
CA ASP A 492 -1.21 8.39 -31.45
C ASP A 492 -1.80 7.11 -30.85
N ALA A 493 -1.49 6.80 -29.59
CA ALA A 493 -2.08 5.67 -28.87
C ALA A 493 -3.59 5.85 -28.65
N GLU A 494 -4.05 7.05 -28.28
CA GLU A 494 -5.48 7.36 -28.17
C GLU A 494 -6.19 7.22 -29.52
N LYS A 495 -5.56 7.66 -30.61
CA LYS A 495 -6.13 7.50 -31.95
C LYS A 495 -6.28 6.02 -32.31
N ASN A 496 -5.26 5.20 -32.08
CA ASN A 496 -5.32 3.76 -32.31
C ASN A 496 -6.38 3.07 -31.44
N LEU A 497 -6.53 3.51 -30.18
CA LEU A 497 -7.57 2.99 -29.29
C LEU A 497 -8.97 3.35 -29.79
N ARG A 498 -9.19 4.58 -30.25
CA ARG A 498 -10.46 4.99 -30.89
C ARG A 498 -10.76 4.15 -32.13
N GLU A 499 -9.77 3.92 -32.99
CA GLU A 499 -9.93 3.09 -34.20
C GLU A 499 -10.28 1.63 -33.85
N LEU A 500 -9.63 1.05 -32.83
CA LEU A 500 -9.95 -0.29 -32.34
C LEU A 500 -11.34 -0.37 -31.71
N THR A 501 -11.76 0.65 -30.97
CA THR A 501 -13.12 0.72 -30.39
C THR A 501 -14.17 0.75 -31.50
N VAL A 502 -13.99 1.60 -32.53
CA VAL A 502 -14.91 1.67 -33.67
C VAL A 502 -14.95 0.34 -34.44
N GLN A 503 -13.80 -0.33 -34.62
CA GLN A 503 -13.77 -1.67 -35.23
C GLN A 503 -14.46 -2.73 -34.36
N GLY A 504 -14.32 -2.64 -33.04
CA GLY A 504 -15.02 -3.48 -32.07
C GLY A 504 -16.54 -3.30 -32.14
N GLU A 505 -17.00 -2.06 -32.13
CA GLU A 505 -18.42 -1.69 -32.27
C GLU A 505 -18.99 -2.19 -33.61
N ALA A 506 -18.26 -2.03 -34.71
CA ALA A 506 -18.69 -2.55 -36.02
C ALA A 506 -18.79 -4.09 -36.05
N ARG A 507 -17.88 -4.80 -35.37
CA ARG A 507 -17.95 -6.27 -35.24
C ARG A 507 -19.11 -6.71 -34.36
N ILE A 508 -19.38 -5.99 -33.27
CA ILE A 508 -20.53 -6.25 -32.38
C ILE A 508 -21.84 -6.03 -33.15
N ALA A 509 -21.98 -4.93 -33.89
CA ALA A 509 -23.15 -4.66 -34.71
C ALA A 509 -23.36 -5.76 -35.78
N ALA A 510 -22.29 -6.16 -36.49
CA ALA A 510 -22.38 -7.24 -37.48
C ALA A 510 -22.72 -8.61 -36.85
N PHE A 511 -22.33 -8.84 -35.59
CA PHE A 511 -22.71 -10.04 -34.85
C PHE A 511 -24.18 -9.98 -34.40
N GLN A 512 -24.66 -8.81 -33.95
CA GLN A 512 -26.04 -8.56 -33.59
C GLN A 512 -26.97 -8.75 -34.79
N ASP A 513 -26.65 -8.21 -35.96
CA ASP A 513 -27.42 -8.41 -37.20
C ASP A 513 -27.52 -9.91 -37.57
N LYS A 514 -26.42 -10.65 -37.43
CA LYS A 514 -26.42 -12.11 -37.68
C LYS A 514 -27.25 -12.86 -36.64
N PHE A 515 -27.20 -12.44 -35.38
CA PHE A 515 -27.99 -13.01 -34.31
C PHE A 515 -29.48 -12.77 -34.52
N GLU A 516 -29.88 -11.55 -34.88
CA GLU A 516 -31.27 -11.22 -35.24
C GLU A 516 -31.75 -12.02 -36.46
N HIS A 517 -30.88 -12.20 -37.46
CA HIS A 517 -31.21 -13.04 -38.62
C HIS A 517 -31.40 -14.52 -38.25
N MET A 518 -30.60 -15.04 -37.31
CA MET A 518 -30.77 -16.41 -36.79
C MET A 518 -32.03 -16.53 -35.93
N ALA A 519 -32.33 -15.52 -35.10
CA ALA A 519 -33.52 -15.49 -34.27
C ALA A 519 -34.81 -15.43 -35.10
N THR A 520 -34.84 -14.60 -36.15
CA THR A 520 -35.98 -14.54 -37.09
C THR A 520 -36.17 -15.84 -37.85
N ARG A 521 -35.10 -16.53 -38.25
CA ARG A 521 -35.18 -17.88 -38.84
C ARG A 521 -35.71 -18.93 -37.86
N ALA A 522 -35.28 -18.88 -36.59
CA ALA A 522 -35.77 -19.78 -35.56
C ALA A 522 -37.28 -19.56 -35.32
N ALA A 523 -37.71 -18.31 -35.19
CA ALA A 523 -39.13 -17.96 -35.04
C ALA A 523 -39.97 -18.42 -36.24
N ALA A 524 -39.46 -18.28 -37.47
CA ALA A 524 -40.16 -18.79 -38.66
C ALA A 524 -40.25 -20.33 -38.69
N ALA A 525 -39.22 -21.03 -38.21
CA ALA A 525 -39.23 -22.48 -38.09
C ALA A 525 -40.18 -22.98 -36.99
N GLU A 526 -40.27 -22.27 -35.86
CA GLU A 526 -41.26 -22.53 -34.81
C GLU A 526 -42.69 -22.34 -35.32
N LEU A 527 -42.96 -21.26 -36.05
CA LEU A 527 -44.27 -21.00 -36.65
C LEU A 527 -44.67 -22.09 -37.66
N ALA A 528 -43.72 -22.54 -38.51
CA ALA A 528 -43.95 -23.65 -39.43
C ALA A 528 -44.19 -24.99 -38.72
N ARG A 529 -43.52 -25.22 -37.58
CA ARG A 529 -43.74 -26.41 -36.74
C ARG A 529 -45.14 -26.36 -36.11
N ASP A 530 -45.55 -25.22 -35.57
CA ASP A 530 -46.87 -25.05 -34.96
C ASP A 530 -47.99 -25.24 -35.99
N GLU A 531 -47.82 -24.72 -37.22
CA GLU A 531 -48.76 -24.96 -38.33
C GLU A 531 -48.81 -26.44 -38.73
N ALA A 532 -47.68 -27.14 -38.74
CA ALA A 532 -47.63 -28.57 -39.03
C ALA A 532 -48.33 -29.40 -37.93
N GLN A 533 -48.08 -29.07 -36.66
CA GLN A 533 -48.75 -29.70 -35.51
C GLN A 533 -50.24 -29.43 -35.49
N ALA A 534 -50.68 -28.22 -35.88
CA ALA A 534 -52.10 -27.90 -36.00
C ALA A 534 -52.79 -28.73 -37.10
N LYS A 535 -52.13 -28.92 -38.25
CA LYS A 535 -52.63 -29.78 -39.33
C LYS A 535 -52.67 -31.25 -38.92
N GLU A 536 -51.65 -31.72 -38.20
CA GLU A 536 -51.60 -33.08 -37.65
C GLU A 536 -52.75 -33.31 -36.65
N ALA A 537 -52.96 -32.38 -35.73
CA ALA A 537 -54.08 -32.41 -34.79
C ALA A 537 -55.45 -32.40 -35.50
N GLN A 538 -55.57 -31.64 -36.60
CA GLN A 538 -56.79 -31.62 -37.42
C GLN A 538 -57.03 -32.97 -38.11
N ILE A 539 -55.98 -33.61 -38.65
CA ILE A 539 -56.08 -34.93 -39.27
C ILE A 539 -56.41 -35.99 -38.22
N ALA A 540 -55.77 -35.95 -37.04
CA ALA A 540 -56.06 -36.84 -35.93
C ALA A 540 -57.51 -36.71 -35.44
N ALA A 541 -58.05 -35.49 -35.37
CA ALA A 541 -59.46 -35.26 -35.04
C ALA A 541 -60.41 -35.84 -36.11
N LEU A 542 -60.07 -35.73 -37.40
CA LEU A 542 -60.83 -36.34 -38.48
C LEU A 542 -60.80 -37.88 -38.41
N LEU A 543 -59.64 -38.47 -38.09
CA LEU A 543 -59.50 -39.91 -37.88
C LEU A 543 -60.33 -40.38 -36.68
N ALA A 544 -60.28 -39.67 -35.56
CA ALA A 544 -61.09 -39.99 -34.38
C ALA A 544 -62.61 -39.94 -34.68
N VAL A 545 -63.07 -38.99 -35.50
CA VAL A 545 -64.47 -38.95 -35.96
C VAL A 545 -64.80 -40.16 -36.84
N LYS A 546 -63.89 -40.57 -37.73
CA LYS A 546 -64.07 -41.76 -38.58
C LYS A 546 -64.04 -43.06 -37.77
N GLU A 547 -63.18 -43.16 -36.77
CA GLU A 547 -63.16 -44.28 -35.82
C GLU A 547 -64.47 -44.34 -35.04
N ALA A 548 -64.98 -43.22 -34.54
CA ALA A 548 -66.27 -43.17 -33.87
C ALA A 548 -67.46 -43.50 -34.79
N ASP A 549 -67.39 -43.14 -36.08
CA ASP A 549 -68.37 -43.56 -37.10
C ASP A 549 -68.30 -45.07 -37.35
N LEU A 550 -67.11 -45.66 -37.40
CA LEU A 550 -66.90 -47.09 -37.56
C LEU A 550 -67.36 -47.87 -36.32
N GLU A 551 -67.07 -47.38 -35.12
CA GLU A 551 -67.57 -47.94 -33.86
C GLU A 551 -69.10 -47.90 -33.79
N ARG A 552 -69.73 -46.80 -34.22
CA ARG A 552 -71.19 -46.72 -34.36
C ARG A 552 -71.71 -47.75 -35.37
N ALA A 553 -71.09 -47.87 -36.54
CA ALA A 553 -71.49 -48.85 -37.53
C ALA A 553 -71.32 -50.30 -37.03
N LEU A 554 -70.24 -50.58 -36.29
CA LEU A 554 -70.03 -51.87 -35.63
C LEU A 554 -71.07 -52.13 -34.53
N GLY A 555 -71.43 -51.11 -33.76
CA GLY A 555 -72.51 -51.14 -32.78
C GLY A 555 -73.85 -51.46 -33.43
N ASP A 556 -74.21 -50.76 -34.51
CA ASP A 556 -75.43 -51.01 -35.28
C ASP A 556 -75.47 -52.42 -35.86
N MET A 557 -74.33 -52.93 -36.33
CA MET A 557 -74.23 -54.30 -36.85
C MET A 557 -74.29 -55.35 -35.73
N GLN A 558 -73.71 -55.06 -34.56
CA GLN A 558 -73.88 -55.89 -33.37
C GLN A 558 -75.31 -55.91 -32.87
N ASP A 559 -76.01 -54.78 -32.90
CA ASP A 559 -77.40 -54.68 -32.47
C ASP A 559 -78.34 -55.35 -33.46
N LYS A 560 -78.09 -55.24 -34.77
CA LYS A 560 -78.76 -56.08 -35.79
C LYS A 560 -78.49 -57.56 -35.58
N TRP A 561 -77.26 -57.95 -35.27
CA TRP A 561 -76.93 -59.33 -34.95
C TRP A 561 -77.61 -59.82 -33.68
N LYS A 562 -77.70 -58.99 -32.63
CA LYS A 562 -78.46 -59.29 -31.41
C LYS A 562 -79.94 -59.44 -31.73
N LEU A 563 -80.52 -58.55 -32.54
CA LEU A 563 -81.92 -58.63 -32.94
C LEU A 563 -82.21 -59.91 -33.74
N GLU A 564 -81.36 -60.27 -34.70
CA GLU A 564 -81.45 -61.52 -35.46
C GLU A 564 -81.26 -62.75 -34.55
N LYS A 565 -80.34 -62.67 -33.59
CA LYS A 565 -80.17 -63.71 -32.55
C LYS A 565 -81.39 -63.80 -31.63
N GLU A 566 -82.00 -62.68 -31.30
CA GLU A 566 -83.23 -62.61 -30.50
C GLU A 566 -84.42 -63.14 -31.29
N GLN A 567 -84.55 -62.84 -32.58
CA GLN A 567 -85.55 -63.39 -33.49
C GLN A 567 -85.35 -64.89 -33.67
N ARG A 568 -84.11 -65.35 -33.87
CA ARG A 568 -83.77 -66.78 -33.89
C ARG A 568 -84.10 -67.45 -32.56
N SER A 569 -83.76 -66.82 -31.43
CA SER A 569 -84.14 -67.33 -30.11
C SER A 569 -85.65 -67.28 -29.88
N GLY A 570 -86.36 -66.35 -30.52
CA GLY A 570 -87.82 -66.23 -30.53
C GLY A 570 -88.46 -67.37 -31.30
N LEU A 571 -87.95 -67.66 -32.49
CA LEU A 571 -88.35 -68.81 -33.30
C LEU A 571 -87.96 -70.14 -32.63
N GLU A 572 -86.79 -70.22 -32.00
CA GLU A 572 -86.38 -71.37 -31.19
C GLU A 572 -87.31 -71.52 -29.99
N ARG A 573 -87.69 -70.44 -29.29
CA ARG A 573 -88.71 -70.45 -28.22
C ARG A 573 -90.09 -70.83 -28.74
N GLU A 574 -90.52 -70.38 -29.91
CA GLU A 574 -91.80 -70.80 -30.50
C GLU A 574 -91.77 -72.28 -30.89
N LEU A 575 -90.64 -72.78 -31.38
CA LEU A 575 -90.41 -74.20 -31.66
C LEU A 575 -90.32 -75.00 -30.34
N GLU A 576 -89.75 -74.42 -29.29
CA GLU A 576 -89.71 -74.94 -27.93
C GLU A 576 -91.12 -74.97 -27.32
N VAL A 577 -91.95 -73.95 -27.55
CA VAL A 577 -93.35 -73.86 -27.13
C VAL A 577 -94.19 -74.86 -27.90
N ARG A 578 -93.98 -75.04 -29.21
CA ARG A 578 -94.65 -76.10 -29.99
C ARG A 578 -94.21 -77.51 -29.56
N ARG A 579 -92.94 -77.67 -29.17
CA ARG A 579 -92.43 -78.89 -28.53
C ARG A 579 -92.95 -79.04 -27.09
N ALA A 580 -93.20 -77.93 -26.39
CA ALA A 580 -93.74 -77.89 -25.04
C ALA A 580 -95.25 -78.14 -25.02
N GLU A 581 -96.02 -77.72 -26.03
CA GLU A 581 -97.43 -78.08 -26.21
C GLU A 581 -97.58 -79.58 -26.54
N LEU A 582 -96.64 -80.13 -27.33
CA LEU A 582 -96.52 -81.58 -27.56
C LEU A 582 -96.05 -82.34 -26.31
N ARG A 583 -95.20 -81.73 -25.46
CA ARG A 583 -94.80 -82.28 -24.15
C ARG A 583 -95.86 -82.09 -23.08
N GLU A 584 -96.67 -81.03 -23.07
CA GLU A 584 -97.80 -80.79 -22.16
C GLU A 584 -98.98 -81.68 -22.50
N ALA A 585 -99.17 -82.06 -23.77
CA ALA A 585 -100.09 -83.15 -24.13
C ALA A 585 -99.62 -84.53 -23.60
N HIS A 586 -98.30 -84.71 -23.41
CA HIS A 586 -97.69 -85.93 -22.85
C HIS A 586 -97.59 -85.88 -21.31
N GLU A 587 -97.32 -84.70 -20.73
CA GLU A 587 -97.19 -84.38 -19.32
C GLU A 587 -98.55 -84.13 -18.66
N ALA A 588 -99.62 -83.75 -19.36
CA ALA A 588 -101.00 -83.87 -18.84
C ALA A 588 -101.42 -85.34 -18.63
N GLY A 589 -100.71 -86.27 -19.27
CA GLY A 589 -100.78 -87.72 -19.00
C GLY A 589 -99.94 -88.14 -17.79
N VAL A 590 -98.73 -87.59 -17.60
CA VAL A 590 -97.78 -87.98 -16.53
C VAL A 590 -97.93 -87.16 -15.22
N ALA A 591 -98.49 -85.95 -15.28
CA ALA A 591 -98.78 -85.07 -14.13
C ALA A 591 -100.03 -85.50 -13.35
N LYS A 592 -100.86 -86.39 -13.89
CA LYS A 592 -101.84 -87.16 -13.09
C LYS A 592 -101.20 -88.22 -12.19
N GLU A 593 -99.94 -88.62 -12.45
CA GLU A 593 -99.25 -89.70 -11.72
C GLU A 593 -98.10 -89.24 -10.80
N LYS A 594 -97.52 -88.04 -10.98
CA LYS A 594 -96.33 -87.61 -10.19
C LYS A 594 -96.53 -86.36 -9.31
N ALA A 595 -97.67 -85.67 -9.38
CA ALA A 595 -98.05 -84.60 -8.45
C ALA A 595 -98.27 -85.06 -6.99
N VAL A 596 -98.16 -86.36 -6.71
CA VAL A 596 -98.48 -86.95 -5.41
C VAL A 596 -97.25 -87.19 -4.52
N THR A 597 -96.00 -87.16 -5.03
CA THR A 597 -94.89 -87.76 -4.23
C THR A 597 -93.58 -86.98 -4.12
N SER A 598 -93.18 -86.09 -5.05
CA SER A 598 -91.84 -85.47 -4.98
C SER A 598 -91.79 -84.06 -4.40
N LEU A 599 -92.90 -83.30 -4.46
CA LEU A 599 -93.00 -81.96 -3.84
C LEU A 599 -92.77 -81.97 -2.31
N THR A 600 -92.72 -83.14 -1.69
CA THR A 600 -92.44 -83.32 -0.26
C THR A 600 -90.94 -83.36 0.06
N LYS A 601 -90.04 -83.54 -0.91
CA LYS A 601 -88.62 -83.85 -0.64
C LYS A 601 -87.64 -82.71 -0.97
N GLU A 602 -87.92 -81.86 -1.95
CA GLU A 602 -86.96 -80.85 -2.43
C GLU A 602 -86.98 -79.51 -1.66
N LEU A 603 -88.03 -79.28 -0.85
CA LEU A 603 -88.09 -78.15 0.09
C LEU A 603 -87.05 -78.27 1.23
N GLN A 604 -86.44 -79.45 1.39
CA GLN A 604 -85.50 -79.77 2.46
C GLN A 604 -84.03 -79.46 2.09
N ASP A 605 -83.69 -79.46 0.79
CA ASP A 605 -82.31 -79.30 0.31
C ASP A 605 -81.91 -77.82 0.07
N ALA A 606 -82.87 -76.93 -0.21
CA ALA A 606 -82.64 -75.49 -0.41
C ALA A 606 -82.20 -74.72 0.87
N ARG A 607 -82.24 -75.36 2.05
CA ARG A 607 -81.83 -74.76 3.33
C ARG A 607 -80.32 -74.91 3.62
N GLY A 608 -79.62 -75.83 2.95
CA GLY A 608 -78.21 -76.14 3.19
C GLY A 608 -77.20 -75.24 2.47
N GLU A 609 -77.51 -74.76 1.26
CA GLU A 609 -76.55 -74.02 0.42
C GLU A 609 -76.33 -72.56 0.85
N ALA A 610 -77.25 -71.98 1.64
CA ALA A 610 -77.10 -70.63 2.19
C ALA A 610 -76.03 -70.52 3.30
N GLN A 611 -75.68 -71.63 3.98
CA GLN A 611 -74.70 -71.63 5.07
C GLN A 611 -73.23 -71.70 4.62
N ALA A 612 -72.94 -72.13 3.38
CA ALA A 612 -71.57 -72.30 2.91
C ALA A 612 -70.89 -70.98 2.47
N LYS A 613 -71.66 -69.99 1.97
CA LYS A 613 -71.12 -68.71 1.47
C LYS A 613 -70.61 -67.76 2.56
N HIS A 614 -71.10 -67.86 3.80
CA HIS A 614 -70.68 -66.97 4.89
C HIS A 614 -69.32 -67.33 5.51
N LYS A 615 -68.86 -68.58 5.36
CA LYS A 615 -67.61 -69.07 5.97
C LYS A 615 -66.35 -68.62 5.22
N TYR A 616 -66.42 -68.46 3.90
CA TYR A 616 -65.28 -68.08 3.05
C TYR A 616 -64.84 -66.61 3.23
N GLN A 617 -65.76 -65.72 3.60
CA GLN A 617 -65.47 -64.28 3.77
C GLN A 617 -64.74 -63.96 5.10
N LEU A 618 -64.85 -64.83 6.12
CA LEU A 618 -64.20 -64.62 7.42
C LEU A 618 -62.70 -64.99 7.43
N ASP A 619 -62.28 -65.97 6.63
CA ASP A 619 -60.88 -66.43 6.60
C ASP A 619 -59.94 -65.43 5.89
N MET A 620 -60.43 -64.67 4.92
CA MET A 620 -59.66 -63.66 4.18
C MET A 620 -59.23 -62.48 5.09
N TYR A 621 -60.12 -61.99 5.96
CA TYR A 621 -59.83 -60.87 6.86
C TYR A 621 -58.88 -61.27 8.01
N ALA A 622 -58.84 -62.55 8.40
CA ALA A 622 -57.95 -63.05 9.46
C ALA A 622 -56.47 -63.16 9.03
N GLN A 623 -56.17 -63.12 7.73
CA GLN A 623 -54.81 -63.24 7.19
C GLN A 623 -54.12 -61.86 7.10
N GLN A 624 -54.86 -60.80 6.73
CA GLN A 624 -54.34 -59.42 6.65
C GLN A 624 -53.94 -58.84 8.02
N VAL A 625 -54.61 -59.25 9.11
CA VAL A 625 -54.30 -58.77 10.47
C VAL A 625 -53.01 -59.38 11.04
N ARG A 626 -52.60 -60.57 10.58
CA ARG A 626 -51.35 -61.22 11.02
C ARG A 626 -50.11 -60.58 10.39
N GLU A 627 -50.21 -60.14 9.15
CA GLU A 627 -49.09 -59.56 8.39
C GLU A 627 -48.70 -58.16 8.90
N LEU A 628 -49.68 -57.37 9.35
CA LEU A 628 -49.45 -56.04 9.93
C LEU A 628 -48.81 -56.10 11.34
N LYS A 629 -49.04 -57.16 12.13
CA LYS A 629 -48.40 -57.33 13.44
C LYS A 629 -46.92 -57.66 13.34
N SER A 630 -46.52 -58.47 12.35
CA SER A 630 -45.11 -58.84 12.13
C SER A 630 -44.23 -57.65 11.73
N ARG A 631 -44.79 -56.64 11.07
CA ARG A 631 -44.05 -55.43 10.68
C ARG A 631 -43.84 -54.45 11.83
N LEU A 632 -44.72 -54.48 12.83
CA LEU A 632 -44.59 -53.63 14.03
C LEU A 632 -43.47 -54.11 14.96
N GLU A 633 -43.35 -55.43 15.17
CA GLU A 633 -42.32 -56.01 16.05
C GLU A 633 -40.89 -55.83 15.51
N GLN A 634 -40.70 -55.78 14.18
CA GLN A 634 -39.39 -55.51 13.57
C GLN A 634 -38.92 -54.07 13.82
N ALA A 635 -39.82 -53.08 13.73
CA ALA A 635 -39.50 -51.67 13.97
C ALA A 635 -39.11 -51.38 15.44
N GLU A 636 -39.71 -52.09 16.41
CA GLU A 636 -39.39 -51.93 17.83
C GLU A 636 -37.97 -52.44 18.18
N THR A 637 -37.47 -53.45 17.46
CA THR A 637 -36.12 -53.99 17.69
C THR A 637 -34.99 -53.10 17.13
N GLU A 638 -35.26 -52.29 16.12
CA GLU A 638 -34.30 -51.34 15.54
C GLU A 638 -34.15 -50.07 16.38
N LEU A 639 -35.25 -49.61 17.01
CA LEU A 639 -35.26 -48.47 17.93
C LEU A 639 -34.36 -48.69 19.17
N MET A 640 -34.27 -49.93 19.66
CA MET A 640 -33.42 -50.26 20.82
C MET A 640 -31.93 -50.26 20.50
N LYS A 641 -31.53 -50.58 19.25
CA LYS A 641 -30.13 -50.49 18.81
C LYS A 641 -29.67 -49.04 18.63
N ALA A 642 -30.55 -48.17 18.12
CA ALA A 642 -30.26 -46.74 17.97
C ALA A 642 -30.01 -46.03 19.32
N LYS A 643 -30.73 -46.40 20.38
CA LYS A 643 -30.51 -45.84 21.73
C LYS A 643 -29.14 -46.20 22.34
N HIS A 644 -28.55 -47.32 21.95
CA HIS A 644 -27.23 -47.74 22.44
C HIS A 644 -26.06 -47.01 21.74
N GLU A 645 -26.24 -46.63 20.47
CA GLU A 645 -25.27 -45.84 19.70
C GLU A 645 -25.22 -44.37 20.18
N VAL A 646 -26.37 -43.77 20.52
CA VAL A 646 -26.48 -42.38 21.01
C VAL A 646 -25.69 -42.16 22.31
N THR A 647 -25.76 -43.11 23.25
CA THR A 647 -25.04 -43.01 24.53
C THR A 647 -23.51 -43.13 24.39
N LYS A 648 -23.03 -43.76 23.31
CA LYS A 648 -21.60 -43.89 22.98
C LYS A 648 -21.03 -42.59 22.38
N VAL A 649 -21.83 -41.89 21.58
CA VAL A 649 -21.48 -40.60 20.96
C VAL A 649 -21.39 -39.47 22.00
N GLU A 650 -22.29 -39.45 22.99
CA GLU A 650 -22.24 -38.48 24.10
C GLU A 650 -20.95 -38.59 24.95
N HIS A 651 -20.37 -39.78 25.07
CA HIS A 651 -19.11 -39.96 25.79
C HIS A 651 -17.91 -39.43 24.98
N MET A 652 -17.96 -39.55 23.65
CA MET A 652 -16.92 -39.07 22.75
C MET A 652 -16.89 -37.54 22.65
N MET A 653 -18.06 -36.89 22.64
CA MET A 653 -18.15 -35.42 22.61
C MET A 653 -17.66 -34.74 23.89
N ARG A 654 -17.79 -35.38 25.06
CA ARG A 654 -17.22 -34.85 26.32
C ARG A 654 -15.68 -34.83 26.30
N MET A 655 -15.05 -35.78 25.61
CA MET A 655 -13.58 -35.85 25.48
C MET A 655 -13.02 -34.80 24.51
N ASP A 656 -13.76 -34.47 23.45
CA ASP A 656 -13.36 -33.42 22.51
C ASP A 656 -13.59 -32.00 23.05
N HIS A 657 -14.61 -31.81 23.90
CA HIS A 657 -14.81 -30.56 24.63
C HIS A 657 -13.61 -30.21 25.54
N GLN A 658 -13.07 -31.20 26.26
CA GLN A 658 -11.87 -31.02 27.10
C GLN A 658 -10.59 -30.70 26.30
N ARG A 659 -10.49 -31.17 25.04
CA ARG A 659 -9.36 -30.87 24.15
C ARG A 659 -9.43 -29.46 23.56
N MET A 660 -10.64 -28.97 23.30
CA MET A 660 -10.88 -27.59 22.87
C MET A 660 -10.61 -26.58 23.99
N GLU A 661 -11.02 -26.87 25.23
CA GLU A 661 -10.68 -26.04 26.40
C GLU A 661 -9.17 -25.91 26.62
N ALA A 662 -8.40 -26.98 26.39
CA ALA A 662 -6.94 -26.93 26.50
C ALA A 662 -6.27 -26.04 25.43
N ARG A 663 -6.85 -25.94 24.23
CA ARG A 663 -6.35 -25.06 23.15
C ARG A 663 -6.66 -23.59 23.43
N PHE A 664 -7.88 -23.28 23.86
CA PHE A 664 -8.24 -21.90 24.24
C PHE A 664 -7.46 -21.41 25.46
N LYS A 665 -7.13 -22.29 26.40
CA LYS A 665 -6.24 -21.96 27.52
C LYS A 665 -4.83 -21.57 27.04
N GLY A 666 -4.28 -22.30 26.05
CA GLY A 666 -2.98 -21.97 25.46
C GLY A 666 -2.97 -20.64 24.69
N GLU A 667 -4.04 -20.33 23.95
CA GLU A 667 -4.18 -19.04 23.27
C GLU A 667 -4.37 -17.87 24.24
N LEU A 668 -5.11 -18.10 25.33
CA LEU A 668 -5.25 -17.14 26.43
C LEU A 668 -3.89 -16.88 27.11
N ASP A 669 -3.07 -17.91 27.35
CA ASP A 669 -1.74 -17.77 27.94
C ASP A 669 -0.76 -17.00 27.02
N VAL A 670 -0.87 -17.17 25.70
CA VAL A 670 -0.10 -16.38 24.71
C VAL A 670 -0.57 -14.92 24.68
N ALA A 671 -1.88 -14.67 24.75
CA ALA A 671 -2.43 -13.33 24.82
C ALA A 671 -2.05 -12.61 26.13
N VAL A 672 -2.08 -13.33 27.26
CA VAL A 672 -1.61 -12.84 28.57
C VAL A 672 -0.11 -12.57 28.55
N SER A 673 0.69 -13.42 27.91
CA SER A 673 2.14 -13.20 27.74
C SER A 673 2.43 -11.97 26.88
N ARG A 674 1.64 -11.73 25.83
CA ARG A 674 1.75 -10.53 24.98
C ARG A 674 1.32 -9.26 25.74
N GLN A 675 0.26 -9.35 26.54
CA GLN A 675 -0.19 -8.27 27.42
C GLN A 675 0.85 -7.98 28.52
N GLY A 676 1.53 -9.00 29.04
CA GLY A 676 2.65 -8.88 29.97
C GLY A 676 3.81 -8.08 29.37
N ARG A 677 4.27 -8.44 28.17
CA ARG A 677 5.34 -7.69 27.47
C ARG A 677 4.98 -6.24 27.22
N LEU A 678 3.73 -5.95 26.85
CA LEU A 678 3.27 -4.58 26.64
C LEU A 678 3.17 -3.79 27.96
N LYS A 679 2.84 -4.45 29.08
CA LYS A 679 2.90 -3.83 30.41
C LYS A 679 4.34 -3.58 30.85
N ASP A 680 5.26 -4.48 30.57
CA ASP A 680 6.69 -4.32 30.89
C ASP A 680 7.31 -3.19 30.04
N GLU A 681 6.93 -3.08 28.76
CA GLU A 681 7.38 -2.01 27.87
C GLU A 681 6.79 -0.66 28.29
N LYS A 682 5.51 -0.62 28.67
CA LYS A 682 4.89 0.56 29.29
C LYS A 682 5.62 0.96 30.59
N ALA A 683 5.89 0.00 31.48
CA ALA A 683 6.62 0.26 32.72
C ALA A 683 8.06 0.76 32.46
N ARG A 684 8.71 0.28 31.39
CA ARG A 684 10.04 0.73 30.96
C ARG A 684 10.01 2.17 30.46
N VAL A 685 8.99 2.55 29.69
CA VAL A 685 8.79 3.93 29.21
C VAL A 685 8.41 4.86 30.37
N GLU A 686 7.56 4.42 31.30
CA GLU A 686 7.23 5.17 32.51
C GLU A 686 8.46 5.34 33.43
N ALA A 687 9.31 4.31 33.57
CA ALA A 687 10.57 4.42 34.30
C ALA A 687 11.55 5.40 33.63
N GLN A 688 11.64 5.41 32.30
CA GLN A 688 12.43 6.40 31.56
C GLN A 688 11.88 7.82 31.72
N LEU A 689 10.55 7.98 31.75
CA LEU A 689 9.92 9.27 32.01
C LEU A 689 10.22 9.77 33.43
N ILE A 690 10.16 8.88 34.44
CA ILE A 690 10.52 9.19 35.82
C ILE A 690 12.02 9.54 35.92
N GLU A 691 12.90 8.84 35.20
CA GLU A 691 14.33 9.14 35.17
C GLU A 691 14.61 10.51 34.54
N VAL A 692 13.92 10.86 33.45
CA VAL A 692 14.03 12.18 32.82
C VAL A 692 13.49 13.28 33.74
N GLN A 693 12.37 13.04 34.43
CA GLN A 693 11.84 13.98 35.43
C GLN A 693 12.78 14.13 36.63
N ALA A 694 13.42 13.05 37.10
CA ALA A 694 14.42 13.09 38.16
C ALA A 694 15.68 13.86 37.72
N ARG A 695 16.13 13.69 36.47
CA ARG A 695 17.23 14.48 35.89
C ARG A 695 16.86 15.95 35.77
N TYR A 696 15.65 16.27 35.36
CA TYR A 696 15.16 17.65 35.30
C TYR A 696 15.11 18.29 36.71
N ALA A 697 14.61 17.56 37.71
CA ALA A 697 14.62 18.01 39.10
C ALA A 697 16.05 18.19 39.65
N ALA A 698 16.98 17.28 39.33
CA ALA A 698 18.38 17.39 39.72
C ALA A 698 19.06 18.61 39.07
N TYR A 699 18.78 18.91 37.81
CA TYR A 699 19.29 20.12 37.16
C TYR A 699 18.68 21.40 37.75
N ALA A 700 17.39 21.40 38.08
CA ALA A 700 16.74 22.52 38.76
C ALA A 700 17.37 22.78 40.15
N SER A 701 17.60 21.73 40.95
CA SER A 701 18.30 21.86 42.23
C SER A 701 19.75 22.32 42.07
N LYS A 702 20.44 21.89 41.01
CA LYS A 702 21.81 22.34 40.71
C LYS A 702 21.87 23.81 40.29
N ILE A 703 20.88 24.30 39.56
CA ILE A 703 20.77 25.73 39.21
C ILE A 703 20.55 26.56 40.48
N ILE A 704 19.64 26.15 41.36
CA ILE A 704 19.40 26.84 42.64
C ILE A 704 20.67 26.84 43.51
N ALA A 705 21.41 25.73 43.57
CA ALA A 705 22.67 25.66 44.32
C ALA A 705 23.74 26.60 43.74
N LEU A 706 23.87 26.67 42.42
CA LEU A 706 24.81 27.59 41.75
C LEU A 706 24.43 29.06 41.92
N GLU A 707 23.14 29.38 41.94
CA GLU A 707 22.64 30.73 42.25
C GLU A 707 22.97 31.13 43.69
N GLN A 708 22.89 30.17 44.61
CA GLN A 708 23.25 30.39 46.01
C GLN A 708 24.77 30.54 46.22
N GLU A 709 25.58 29.72 45.55
CA GLU A 709 27.05 29.86 45.52
C GLU A 709 27.48 31.21 44.92
N LEU A 710 26.77 31.69 43.89
CA LEU A 710 27.02 33.01 43.30
C LEU A 710 26.71 34.13 44.29
N ALA A 711 25.60 34.02 45.03
CA ALA A 711 25.22 34.99 46.07
C ALA A 711 26.22 35.00 47.23
N ASP A 712 26.69 33.84 47.66
CA ASP A 712 27.70 33.69 48.72
C ASP A 712 29.06 34.26 48.27
N ALA A 713 29.48 34.02 47.02
CA ALA A 713 30.69 34.62 46.45
C ALA A 713 30.59 36.15 46.36
N HIS A 714 29.40 36.68 46.03
CA HIS A 714 29.15 38.12 46.02
C HIS A 714 29.23 38.72 47.43
N HIS A 715 28.72 38.01 48.44
CA HIS A 715 28.82 38.41 49.83
C HIS A 715 30.27 38.38 50.35
N GLN A 716 31.04 37.34 50.01
CA GLN A 716 32.46 37.25 50.33
C GLN A 716 33.30 38.34 49.65
N GLY A 717 33.01 38.66 48.39
CA GLY A 717 33.65 39.78 47.68
C GLY A 717 33.40 41.12 48.38
N SER A 718 32.17 41.36 48.83
CA SER A 718 31.83 42.56 49.59
C SER A 718 32.50 42.64 50.95
N GLN A 719 32.72 41.50 51.63
CA GLN A 719 33.44 41.47 52.91
C GLN A 719 34.95 41.74 52.74
N LEU A 720 35.57 41.18 51.69
CA LEU A 720 36.98 41.41 51.38
C LEU A 720 37.26 42.86 50.97
N GLN A 721 36.33 43.49 50.26
CA GLN A 721 36.38 44.92 49.94
C GLN A 721 36.46 45.77 51.22
N LEU A 722 35.61 45.45 52.21
CA LEU A 722 35.53 46.18 53.47
C LEU A 722 36.80 46.01 54.33
N VAL A 723 37.44 44.84 54.28
CA VAL A 723 38.73 44.58 54.94
C VAL A 723 39.88 45.34 54.26
N ALA A 724 39.85 45.47 52.93
CA ALA A 724 40.83 46.26 52.19
C ALA A 724 40.74 47.75 52.52
N ASP A 725 39.52 48.31 52.57
CA ASP A 725 39.27 49.71 52.93
C ASP A 725 39.78 50.04 54.34
N ASP A 726 39.64 49.11 55.29
CA ASP A 726 40.12 49.27 56.66
C ASP A 726 41.66 49.16 56.78
N ALA A 727 42.29 48.37 55.91
CA ALA A 727 43.75 48.28 55.83
C ALA A 727 44.37 49.54 55.21
N GLU A 728 43.71 50.12 54.20
CA GLU A 728 44.13 51.38 53.58
C GLU A 728 44.03 52.57 54.55
N ARG A 729 42.98 52.62 55.38
CA ARG A 729 42.85 53.63 56.45
C ARG A 729 44.01 53.55 57.45
N LYS A 730 44.38 52.35 57.90
CA LYS A 730 45.50 52.15 58.84
C LYS A 730 46.86 52.54 58.22
N ALA A 731 47.03 52.33 56.91
CA ALA A 731 48.23 52.75 56.19
C ALA A 731 48.30 54.28 56.04
N ALA A 732 47.17 54.95 55.81
CA ALA A 732 47.08 56.40 55.73
C ALA A 732 47.40 57.06 57.08
N ASP A 733 46.90 56.50 58.19
CA ASP A 733 47.18 57.00 59.53
C ASP A 733 48.66 56.86 59.92
N ALA A 734 49.31 55.75 59.52
CA ALA A 734 50.75 55.55 59.72
C ALA A 734 51.60 56.53 58.89
N ALA A 735 51.17 56.85 57.66
CA ALA A 735 51.84 57.84 56.81
C ALA A 735 51.70 59.28 57.36
N ALA A 736 50.55 59.62 57.94
CA ALA A 736 50.31 60.91 58.57
C ALA A 736 51.20 61.13 59.82
N GLN A 737 51.39 60.09 60.64
CA GLN A 737 52.30 60.14 61.79
C GLN A 737 53.76 60.36 61.36
N LEU A 738 54.17 59.80 60.22
CA LEU A 738 55.52 59.94 59.66
C LEU A 738 55.79 61.35 59.12
N ALA A 739 54.77 61.98 58.53
CA ALA A 739 54.85 63.36 58.04
C ALA A 739 54.95 64.40 59.19
N LEU A 740 54.27 64.15 60.32
CA LEU A 740 54.34 64.98 61.52
C LEU A 740 55.76 65.03 62.13
N VAL A 741 56.45 63.89 62.14
CA VAL A 741 57.83 63.79 62.65
C VAL A 741 58.83 64.54 61.74
N LEU A 742 58.60 64.52 60.42
CA LEU A 742 59.44 65.23 59.44
C LEU A 742 59.24 66.76 59.47
N ALA A 743 58.02 67.23 59.69
CA ALA A 743 57.72 68.66 59.81
C ALA A 743 58.38 69.31 61.05
N ALA A 744 58.45 68.58 62.17
CA ALA A 744 59.13 69.03 63.39
C ALA A 744 60.65 69.26 63.17
N GLN A 745 61.31 68.45 62.33
CA GLN A 745 62.72 68.64 61.99
C GLN A 745 62.97 69.88 61.12
N GLN A 746 62.04 70.22 60.21
CA GLN A 746 62.18 71.39 59.32
C GLN A 746 61.96 72.72 60.06
N GLN A 747 61.10 72.72 61.08
CA GLN A 747 60.80 73.90 61.90
C GLN A 747 62.00 74.34 62.75
N HIS A 748 62.80 73.40 63.25
CA HIS A 748 64.05 73.70 63.97
C HIS A 748 65.09 74.40 63.07
N VAL A 749 65.20 74.00 61.81
CA VAL A 749 66.14 74.63 60.85
C VAL A 749 65.71 76.06 60.48
N HIS A 750 64.41 76.36 60.50
CA HIS A 750 63.88 77.68 60.14
C HIS A 750 64.04 78.71 61.27
N GLN A 751 63.99 78.27 62.53
CA GLN A 751 64.22 79.12 63.71
C GLN A 751 65.66 79.67 63.75
N ASP A 752 66.65 78.88 63.33
CA ASP A 752 68.06 79.31 63.23
C ASP A 752 68.29 80.38 62.14
N VAL A 753 67.46 80.41 61.09
CA VAL A 753 67.54 81.39 60.00
C VAL A 753 66.91 82.73 60.38
N GLN A 754 65.84 82.71 61.18
CA GLN A 754 65.08 83.91 61.56
C GLN A 754 65.76 84.72 62.69
N LEU A 755 66.41 84.04 63.63
CA LEU A 755 67.28 84.69 64.63
C LEU A 755 68.41 85.51 63.98
N LYS A 756 68.86 85.08 62.81
CA LYS A 756 69.87 85.76 61.99
C LYS A 756 69.32 87.02 61.29
N SER A 757 68.10 86.94 60.75
CA SER A 757 67.39 88.02 60.03
C SER A 757 66.91 89.19 60.91
N ALA A 758 66.52 88.90 62.16
CA ALA A 758 66.08 89.90 63.13
C ALA A 758 67.25 90.77 63.64
N LEU A 759 68.45 90.19 63.74
CA LEU A 759 69.66 90.88 64.17
C LEU A 759 70.17 91.90 63.13
N ASP A 760 69.84 91.69 61.85
CA ASP A 760 70.23 92.56 60.74
C ASP A 760 69.27 93.75 60.53
N ARG A 761 67.98 93.59 60.85
CA ARG A 761 66.99 94.68 60.77
C ARG A 761 67.14 95.71 61.89
N ALA A 762 67.47 95.28 63.10
CA ALA A 762 67.77 96.16 64.23
C ALA A 762 69.00 97.07 64.00
N ARG A 763 69.89 96.71 63.07
CA ARG A 763 71.07 97.50 62.70
C ARG A 763 70.77 98.59 61.66
N LEU A 764 69.76 98.40 60.82
CA LEU A 764 69.39 99.34 59.75
C LEU A 764 68.58 100.53 60.27
N GLU A 765 67.73 100.34 61.27
CA GLU A 765 66.96 101.42 61.88
C GLU A 765 67.81 102.34 62.76
N LYS A 766 68.81 101.80 63.47
CA LYS A 766 69.81 102.58 64.22
C LYS A 766 70.58 103.57 63.33
N ALA A 767 70.91 103.18 62.09
CA ALA A 767 71.67 104.00 61.15
C ALA A 767 70.85 105.13 60.47
N ARG A 768 69.52 105.05 60.52
CA ARG A 768 68.62 106.07 59.98
C ARG A 768 68.37 107.20 60.99
N LEU A 769 68.19 106.85 62.27
CA LEU A 769 67.93 107.79 63.36
C LEU A 769 69.15 108.64 63.75
N GLU A 770 70.38 108.14 63.55
CA GLU A 770 71.62 108.91 63.79
C GLU A 770 71.86 110.05 62.77
N ARG A 771 71.20 110.05 61.60
CA ARG A 771 71.39 111.10 60.56
C ARG A 771 70.55 112.35 60.80
N GLU A 772 69.44 112.24 61.49
CA GLU A 772 68.52 113.35 61.72
C GLU A 772 68.95 114.23 62.91
N LEU A 773 69.75 113.71 63.84
CA LEU A 773 70.26 114.43 65.02
C LEU A 773 71.49 115.32 64.76
N THR A 774 72.24 115.11 63.67
CA THR A 774 73.45 115.87 63.31
C THR A 774 73.21 117.27 62.72
N VAL A 775 71.97 117.65 62.40
CA VAL A 775 71.68 118.94 61.75
C VAL A 775 71.48 120.09 62.77
N LEU A 776 71.28 119.82 64.06
CA LEU A 776 70.72 120.84 64.96
C LEU A 776 71.56 121.38 66.14
N ARG A 777 72.75 120.88 66.51
CA ARG A 777 73.50 121.45 67.67
C ARG A 777 75.03 121.40 67.56
N LYS A 778 75.61 122.25 66.68
CA LYS A 778 76.98 122.78 66.81
C LYS A 778 76.90 124.19 67.40
N GLY A 779 77.21 124.31 68.69
CA GLY A 779 77.36 125.59 69.38
C GLY A 779 77.75 125.37 70.85
N PHE A 780 79.07 125.42 71.09
CA PHE A 780 79.77 125.64 72.37
C PHE A 780 80.06 124.47 73.36
N ASP A 781 81.34 124.05 73.32
CA ASP A 781 82.36 123.98 74.40
C ASP A 781 82.17 123.18 75.73
N GLU A 782 83.01 122.13 75.86
CA GLU A 782 83.98 121.86 76.97
C GLU A 782 83.52 121.67 78.46
N PRO A 783 84.35 121.16 79.41
CA PRO A 783 84.56 119.72 79.74
C PRO A 783 84.35 119.34 81.25
N ARG A 784 84.60 118.04 81.57
CA ARG A 784 85.19 117.44 82.82
C ARG A 784 84.36 116.46 83.69
N THR A 785 84.96 115.25 83.86
CA THR A 785 85.17 114.43 85.10
C THR A 785 83.96 113.94 85.93
N ALA A 786 83.93 112.78 86.60
CA ALA A 786 84.81 111.63 86.82
C ALA A 786 84.04 110.62 87.71
N ALA A 787 84.49 109.35 87.71
CA ALA A 787 84.47 108.39 88.84
C ALA A 787 83.08 107.87 89.32
N LYS A 788 82.87 106.63 89.77
CA LYS A 788 83.69 105.46 90.13
C LYS A 788 82.73 104.33 90.56
N GLU A 789 83.16 103.07 90.38
CA GLU A 789 83.00 101.92 91.32
C GLU A 789 81.57 101.44 91.68
N ASN A 790 81.24 100.15 91.91
CA ASN A 790 81.99 98.91 92.10
C ASN A 790 80.99 97.73 92.28
N PHE A 791 81.50 96.48 92.14
CA PHE A 791 81.12 95.24 92.90
C PHE A 791 79.75 94.58 92.62
N PHE A 792 79.53 93.25 92.68
CA PHE A 792 80.29 91.99 92.87
C PHE A 792 79.27 90.85 92.49
N VAL A 793 79.60 89.77 91.74
CA VAL A 793 79.97 88.40 92.23
C VAL A 793 78.74 87.61 92.78
N GLU A 794 78.43 86.33 92.50
CA GLU A 794 79.23 85.10 92.39
C GLU A 794 78.38 83.89 91.89
N THR A 795 78.96 83.01 91.05
CA THR A 795 78.95 81.51 91.07
C THR A 795 77.65 80.66 90.98
N ARG A 796 77.63 79.38 90.54
CA ARG A 796 78.64 78.32 90.29
C ARG A 796 78.02 77.17 89.45
N SER A 797 78.89 76.46 88.70
CA SER A 797 78.98 75.00 88.36
C SER A 797 77.73 74.10 88.50
N SER A 798 77.42 73.16 87.60
CA SER A 798 78.26 72.25 86.77
C SER A 798 77.52 71.84 85.51
#